data_AF-A0A7W8DN22-F1
#
_entry.id   AF-A0A7W8DN22-F1
#
_cell.length_a   1.000
_cell.length_b   1.000
_cell.length_c   1.000
_cell.angle_alpha   90.00
_cell.angle_beta   90.00
_cell.angle_gamma   90.00
#
_symmetry.space_group_name_H-M   'P 1'
#
loop_
_entity.id
_entity.type
_entity.pdbx_description
1 polymer ?
#
loop_
_entity_poly.entity_id
_entity_poly.type
_entity_poly.pdbx_seq_one_letter_code
_entity_poly.pdbx_strand_id
1 'polypeptide(L)'
;MRRRCDNAHVLHPPTACLSLLAFLTFGASAVSAQPVTLRTDKVAVMINDWFAKGTATGLQAITYENRDGQHSPLHTDQYPQLQVFPARAGDTGAATQVRSVPLLGNCSMASAATQLGCLPRIYMMDPAGNRFLAQQYLSNNLFIYPEHQDYDIGGNGAGGGGYGDLLPLNTPCLLISQGSSFTDQPFLRALLSTTAAFPPDTQKLLIEKHLLASTLQSIFRRAYKAVEKPEDYYTGKAHPPVFDGSLIDEEKMVNIAHEMTPEKIPPLVLLRVIEETKIEQGKNFFELPNPHPWQLSDSPVSIARILRGNEAEHGMLISFDKTFNLMKAPLKMRAALLQGDPRFVQLESQPGGDVMRLRVRWAPPITTATGIRSHRIDIGIFADNGGSVSAPAIISFYMLPSEMHFYDEKGRVSEIQYQTHNPDFGLPATDTDTRWVKILLAFSLRDTNLRSRLLDQILSDAERSGLQRQYLKLKPKLDALTSLENDATRKDLAAQLRKMLQESIREALKTPVAEKSDLTVRATIEKVIDAIGNFHQLYLSSKRELDALAAASPKSTAVADVRAELHHLITQGVLLEQASGQVDTVSSPDKLSLGERYMLRGLNLTLVSQVLFADVLERSTAPAYVNPRLTTPKVWRDVYRYDPESGELQGWIRYADSRISNFDAEGRFMPEGPKGKAVPVLYLMNANGQLTWRPQPEPKPVSPPSK
;
A
#
# COMPACT_ATOMS: atom_id res chain seq x y z
N MET A 1 77.97 -54.72 26.69
CA MET A 1 78.46 -54.63 28.09
C MET A 1 77.29 -54.20 28.99
N ARG A 2 76.90 -55.08 29.94
CA ARG A 2 76.28 -54.83 31.28
C ARG A 2 74.89 -54.15 31.33
N ARG A 3 73.80 -54.66 31.95
CA ARG A 3 73.48 -55.73 32.95
C ARG A 3 72.02 -56.23 32.68
N ARG A 4 71.64 -57.52 32.70
CA ARG A 4 71.32 -58.47 33.84
C ARG A 4 70.25 -57.90 34.81
N CYS A 5 69.21 -58.59 35.32
CA CYS A 5 68.81 -60.00 35.52
C CYS A 5 67.31 -60.01 35.96
N ASP A 6 66.47 -60.95 35.51
CA ASP A 6 65.97 -62.18 36.17
C ASP A 6 64.60 -62.14 36.91
N ASN A 7 63.81 -63.18 36.60
CA ASN A 7 62.82 -63.97 37.36
C ASN A 7 61.46 -63.36 37.79
N ALA A 8 60.29 -63.85 37.34
CA ALA A 8 59.70 -65.20 37.35
C ALA A 8 59.21 -65.68 38.73
N HIS A 9 57.86 -65.73 38.88
CA HIS A 9 57.02 -66.87 39.31
C HIS A 9 55.72 -66.40 40.04
N VAL A 10 54.53 -66.73 39.50
CA VAL A 10 53.59 -67.81 39.96
C VAL A 10 52.51 -67.22 40.91
N LEU A 11 51.21 -67.32 40.63
CA LEU A 11 50.33 -68.49 40.87
C LEU A 11 48.92 -68.28 40.26
N HIS A 12 48.28 -69.39 39.92
CA HIS A 12 46.92 -69.59 39.40
C HIS A 12 45.77 -69.03 40.27
N PRO A 13 44.54 -68.93 39.71
CA PRO A 13 43.55 -69.98 39.98
C PRO A 13 42.64 -70.39 38.78
N PRO A 14 41.81 -71.45 38.95
CA PRO A 14 41.14 -72.20 37.87
C PRO A 14 39.59 -72.04 37.81
N THR A 15 38.99 -72.54 36.71
CA THR A 15 37.64 -73.19 36.52
C THR A 15 36.39 -72.53 37.11
N ALA A 16 35.18 -72.50 36.52
CA ALA A 16 34.49 -72.88 35.28
C ALA A 16 33.04 -72.38 35.56
N CYS A 17 32.20 -71.87 34.65
CA CYS A 17 31.40 -72.60 33.69
C CYS A 17 30.26 -71.66 33.20
N LEU A 18 29.98 -71.72 31.89
CA LEU A 18 28.69 -71.57 31.19
C LEU A 18 27.64 -70.52 31.62
N SER A 19 27.34 -69.60 30.69
CA SER A 19 25.98 -69.22 30.20
C SER A 19 26.16 -68.33 28.96
N LEU A 20 26.16 -68.86 27.74
CA LEU A 20 25.01 -69.02 26.82
C LEU A 20 24.37 -67.70 26.33
N LEU A 21 24.43 -67.50 25.00
CA LEU A 21 23.49 -66.75 24.15
C LEU A 21 23.05 -65.33 24.57
N ALA A 22 23.69 -64.31 23.99
CA ALA A 22 23.05 -63.04 23.61
C ALA A 22 23.97 -62.21 22.67
N PHE A 23 24.34 -62.77 21.51
CA PHE A 23 24.94 -62.00 20.41
C PHE A 23 23.96 -62.02 19.24
N LEU A 24 22.85 -61.27 19.37
CA LEU A 24 21.92 -60.88 18.29
C LEU A 24 20.76 -60.05 18.88
N THR A 25 21.07 -58.87 19.41
CA THR A 25 20.06 -57.83 19.67
C THR A 25 20.63 -56.46 19.33
N PHE A 26 20.15 -55.92 18.21
CA PHE A 26 20.00 -54.49 17.91
C PHE A 26 21.10 -53.55 18.41
N GLY A 27 22.25 -53.57 17.73
CA GLY A 27 23.13 -52.41 17.62
C GLY A 27 22.63 -51.44 16.56
N ALA A 28 21.36 -51.01 16.62
CA ALA A 28 20.97 -49.79 15.94
C ALA A 28 21.54 -48.64 16.79
N SER A 29 22.75 -48.19 16.46
CA SER A 29 23.19 -46.85 16.84
C SER A 29 22.20 -45.88 16.19
N ALA A 30 21.12 -45.57 16.90
CA ALA A 30 20.28 -44.44 16.62
C ALA A 30 21.18 -43.22 16.82
N VAL A 31 21.91 -42.84 15.76
CA VAL A 31 22.34 -41.46 15.58
C VAL A 31 21.04 -40.69 15.59
N SER A 32 20.68 -40.14 16.75
CA SER A 32 19.51 -39.30 16.90
C SER A 32 19.64 -38.20 15.87
N ALA A 33 18.81 -38.24 14.83
CA ALA A 33 18.80 -37.20 13.81
C ALA A 33 18.58 -35.87 14.52
N GLN A 34 19.39 -34.85 14.19
CA GLN A 34 19.27 -33.54 14.82
C GLN A 34 17.81 -33.06 14.72
N PRO A 35 17.22 -32.51 15.79
CA PRO A 35 15.85 -32.00 15.75
C PRO A 35 15.74 -30.89 14.71
N VAL A 36 14.55 -30.73 14.13
CA VAL A 36 14.28 -29.67 13.14
C VAL A 36 14.43 -28.30 13.78
N THR A 37 13.90 -28.13 14.99
CA THR A 37 13.97 -26.89 15.76
C THR A 37 14.11 -27.16 17.27
N LEU A 38 14.75 -26.24 17.98
CA LEU A 38 14.87 -26.24 19.46
C LEU A 38 13.81 -25.38 20.15
N ARG A 39 12.88 -24.79 19.39
CA ARG A 39 11.71 -24.12 19.95
C ARG A 39 10.87 -25.09 20.79
N THR A 40 10.13 -24.54 21.76
CA THR A 40 9.36 -25.33 22.73
C THR A 40 7.85 -25.15 22.61
N ASP A 41 7.39 -24.32 21.67
CA ASP A 41 5.96 -24.13 21.41
C ASP A 41 5.32 -25.33 20.70
N LYS A 42 3.99 -25.35 20.66
CA LYS A 42 3.19 -26.45 20.13
C LYS A 42 3.59 -26.85 18.70
N VAL A 43 3.86 -25.87 17.82
CA VAL A 43 4.24 -26.14 16.43
C VAL A 43 5.59 -26.84 16.35
N ALA A 44 6.55 -26.42 17.17
CA ALA A 44 7.85 -27.05 17.24
C ALA A 44 7.78 -28.51 17.68
N VAL A 45 6.92 -28.83 18.66
CA VAL A 45 6.67 -30.22 19.09
C VAL A 45 6.10 -31.05 17.94
N MET A 46 5.11 -30.52 17.21
CA MET A 46 4.49 -31.21 16.07
C MET A 46 5.51 -31.54 14.97
N ILE A 47 6.31 -30.55 14.54
CA ILE A 47 7.27 -30.73 13.45
C ILE A 47 8.37 -31.71 13.84
N ASN A 48 8.90 -31.63 15.07
CA ASN A 48 9.93 -32.55 15.54
C ASN A 48 9.40 -34.00 15.62
N ASP A 49 8.15 -34.19 16.08
CA ASP A 49 7.51 -35.50 16.13
C ASP A 49 7.29 -36.08 14.72
N TRP A 50 6.75 -35.28 13.79
CA TRP A 50 6.56 -35.70 12.40
C TRP A 50 7.87 -36.01 11.69
N PHE A 51 8.92 -35.24 11.93
CA PHE A 51 10.25 -35.51 11.40
C PHE A 51 10.83 -36.81 11.98
N ALA A 52 10.73 -37.03 13.29
CA ALA A 52 11.18 -38.26 13.94
C ALA A 52 10.44 -39.51 13.41
N LYS A 53 9.17 -39.35 13.00
CA LYS A 53 8.35 -40.39 12.35
C LYS A 53 8.62 -40.55 10.85
N GLY A 54 9.42 -39.67 10.25
CA GLY A 54 9.72 -39.66 8.81
C GLY A 54 8.56 -39.17 7.93
N THR A 55 7.52 -38.55 8.53
CA THR A 55 6.38 -38.01 7.77
C THR A 55 6.56 -36.54 7.40
N ALA A 56 7.56 -35.86 7.95
CA ALA A 56 7.98 -34.52 7.57
C ALA A 56 9.46 -34.48 7.18
N THR A 57 9.83 -33.58 6.28
CA THR A 57 11.18 -33.53 5.68
C THR A 57 12.22 -32.83 6.56
N GLY A 58 11.82 -31.82 7.33
CA GLY A 58 12.76 -30.94 8.01
C GLY A 58 13.30 -29.81 7.12
N LEU A 59 14.41 -29.19 7.54
CA LEU A 59 14.96 -27.95 6.95
C LEU A 59 16.27 -28.12 6.19
N GLN A 60 16.79 -29.34 6.03
CA GLN A 60 18.13 -29.59 5.50
C GLN A 60 18.34 -29.07 4.06
N ALA A 61 17.27 -28.99 3.28
CA ALA A 61 17.30 -28.50 1.89
C ALA A 61 17.12 -26.97 1.77
N ILE A 62 16.89 -26.27 2.90
CA ILE A 62 16.51 -24.86 2.92
C ILE A 62 17.67 -24.01 3.40
N THR A 63 17.86 -22.88 2.73
CA THR A 63 18.86 -21.87 3.09
C THR A 63 18.17 -20.62 3.65
N TYR A 64 18.78 -20.01 4.66
CA TYR A 64 18.40 -18.72 5.22
C TYR A 64 19.39 -17.63 4.86
N GLU A 65 18.92 -16.47 4.41
CA GLU A 65 19.74 -15.28 4.17
C GLU A 65 19.21 -14.05 4.92
N ASN A 66 20.04 -13.48 5.79
CA ASN A 66 19.81 -12.15 6.36
C ASN A 66 20.61 -11.11 5.56
N ARG A 67 19.97 -10.01 5.15
CA ARG A 67 20.63 -8.93 4.40
C ARG A 67 20.62 -7.58 5.12
N ASP A 68 20.32 -7.52 6.41
CA ASP A 68 20.30 -6.27 7.18
C ASP A 68 21.49 -6.11 8.14
N GLY A 69 22.54 -6.92 7.95
CA GLY A 69 23.73 -6.87 8.80
C GLY A 69 23.46 -7.42 10.21
N GLN A 70 22.53 -8.38 10.34
CA GLN A 70 22.07 -8.93 11.62
C GLN A 70 21.33 -7.89 12.49
N HIS A 71 20.67 -6.92 11.85
CA HIS A 71 19.83 -5.96 12.56
C HIS A 71 18.52 -6.58 13.03
N SER A 72 17.89 -7.42 12.19
CA SER A 72 16.79 -8.29 12.57
C SER A 72 17.14 -9.75 12.26
N PRO A 73 18.03 -10.36 13.06
CA PRO A 73 18.51 -11.70 12.79
C PRO A 73 17.48 -12.75 13.25
N LEU A 74 17.32 -13.81 12.46
CA LEU A 74 16.72 -15.04 12.96
C LEU A 74 17.63 -15.64 14.03
N HIS A 75 17.04 -16.14 15.12
CA HIS A 75 17.76 -16.98 16.10
C HIS A 75 18.08 -18.34 15.49
N THR A 76 19.12 -18.43 14.66
CA THR A 76 19.47 -19.63 13.89
C THR A 76 19.87 -20.82 14.75
N ASP A 77 20.31 -20.57 15.99
CA ASP A 77 20.55 -21.60 17.01
C ASP A 77 19.28 -22.42 17.31
N GLN A 78 18.09 -21.85 17.09
CA GLN A 78 16.82 -22.55 17.23
C GLN A 78 16.50 -23.48 16.06
N TYR A 79 17.30 -23.53 15.00
CA TYR A 79 17.05 -24.31 13.78
C TYR A 79 18.29 -25.12 13.36
N PRO A 80 18.65 -26.21 14.05
CA PRO A 80 19.91 -26.92 13.84
C PRO A 80 20.13 -27.45 12.43
N GLN A 81 19.06 -27.75 11.69
CA GLN A 81 19.11 -28.27 10.33
C GLN A 81 19.24 -27.18 9.25
N LEU A 82 19.00 -25.91 9.59
CA LEU A 82 18.89 -24.80 8.63
C LEU A 82 20.29 -24.36 8.17
N GLN A 83 20.48 -24.29 6.85
CA GLN A 83 21.72 -23.75 6.28
C GLN A 83 21.67 -22.21 6.28
N VAL A 84 22.75 -21.55 6.71
CA VAL A 84 22.84 -20.09 6.68
C VAL A 84 23.71 -19.67 5.50
N PHE A 85 23.16 -18.84 4.60
CA PHE A 85 23.92 -18.25 3.51
C PHE A 85 24.94 -17.25 4.09
N PRO A 86 26.24 -17.41 3.80
CA PRO A 86 27.28 -16.57 4.39
C PRO A 86 27.19 -15.13 3.83
N ALA A 87 27.08 -14.15 4.72
CA ALA A 87 27.10 -12.74 4.34
C ALA A 87 28.48 -12.34 3.77
N ARG A 88 28.50 -11.63 2.63
CA ARG A 88 29.72 -11.05 2.06
C ARG A 88 29.70 -9.53 2.18
N ALA A 89 30.87 -8.90 2.05
CA ALA A 89 30.97 -7.45 1.99
C ALA A 89 30.12 -6.92 0.81
N GLY A 90 29.20 -5.99 1.10
CA GLY A 90 28.27 -5.43 0.10
C GLY A 90 26.94 -6.19 -0.06
N ASP A 91 26.67 -7.25 0.71
CA ASP A 91 25.39 -7.97 0.69
C ASP A 91 24.27 -7.29 1.52
N THR A 92 24.55 -6.14 2.11
CA THR A 92 23.57 -5.40 2.93
C THR A 92 22.55 -4.65 2.06
N GLY A 93 21.28 -4.73 2.41
CA GLY A 93 20.16 -4.09 1.73
C GLY A 93 19.39 -5.04 0.81
N ALA A 94 18.75 -4.46 -0.21
CA ALA A 94 17.96 -5.21 -1.19
C ALA A 94 18.75 -6.40 -1.77
N ALA A 95 18.09 -7.56 -1.89
CA ALA A 95 18.59 -8.67 -2.68
C ALA A 95 18.83 -8.23 -4.12
N THR A 96 20.03 -8.52 -4.64
CA THR A 96 20.42 -8.15 -6.02
C THR A 96 20.71 -9.36 -6.90
N GLN A 97 20.60 -10.56 -6.34
CA GLN A 97 20.88 -11.82 -7.03
C GLN A 97 19.87 -12.89 -6.62
N VAL A 98 19.51 -13.74 -7.58
CA VAL A 98 18.71 -14.94 -7.33
C VAL A 98 19.67 -16.04 -6.89
N ARG A 99 19.38 -16.71 -5.77
CA ARG A 99 20.16 -17.87 -5.32
C ARG A 99 19.68 -19.11 -6.05
N SER A 100 20.61 -20.01 -6.39
CA SER A 100 20.32 -21.28 -7.04
C SER A 100 19.76 -22.35 -6.10
N VAL A 101 19.62 -22.04 -4.81
CA VAL A 101 19.11 -22.93 -3.76
C VAL A 101 17.78 -22.39 -3.23
N PRO A 102 16.89 -23.27 -2.71
CA PRO A 102 15.69 -22.82 -2.01
C PRO A 102 16.06 -21.92 -0.83
N LEU A 103 15.48 -20.72 -0.81
CA LEU A 103 15.90 -19.69 0.12
C LEU A 103 14.71 -18.93 0.72
N LEU A 104 14.74 -18.80 2.04
CA LEU A 104 13.92 -17.84 2.78
C LEU A 104 14.84 -16.75 3.33
N GLY A 105 14.48 -15.48 3.14
CA GLY A 105 15.36 -14.39 3.56
C GLY A 105 14.62 -13.18 4.12
N ASN A 106 15.35 -12.34 4.84
CA ASN A 106 14.80 -11.10 5.38
C ASN A 106 15.80 -9.94 5.31
N CYS A 107 15.27 -8.72 5.29
CA CYS A 107 16.05 -7.49 5.41
C CYS A 107 15.18 -6.38 5.98
N SER A 108 15.46 -5.96 7.21
CA SER A 108 14.77 -4.86 7.90
C SER A 108 15.42 -3.50 7.67
N MET A 109 15.85 -3.20 6.44
CA MET A 109 16.35 -1.87 6.06
C MET A 109 15.26 -1.07 5.35
N ALA A 110 15.19 0.22 5.62
CA ALA A 110 14.31 1.15 4.93
C ALA A 110 14.87 2.58 5.03
N SER A 111 14.28 3.47 4.26
CA SER A 111 14.41 4.92 4.43
C SER A 111 13.02 5.52 4.65
N ALA A 112 12.96 6.80 5.03
CA ALA A 112 11.68 7.49 5.25
C ALA A 112 10.77 7.43 4.01
N ALA A 113 9.45 7.48 4.23
CA ALA A 113 8.43 7.42 3.19
C ALA A 113 8.60 8.48 2.07
N THR A 114 9.16 9.64 2.39
CA THR A 114 9.45 10.73 1.45
C THR A 114 10.77 10.58 0.69
N GLN A 115 11.58 9.57 1.02
CA GLN A 115 12.83 9.23 0.36
C GLN A 115 12.63 7.96 -0.51
N LEU A 116 13.49 6.94 -0.35
CA LEU A 116 13.38 5.68 -1.11
C LEU A 116 12.28 4.77 -0.56
N GLY A 117 11.93 4.90 0.72
CA GLY A 117 10.97 4.06 1.44
C GLY A 117 11.53 2.70 1.84
N CYS A 118 10.64 1.73 1.99
CA CYS A 118 10.95 0.32 2.18
C CYS A 118 11.54 -0.32 0.92
N LEU A 119 12.24 -1.44 1.11
CA LEU A 119 12.85 -2.19 0.00
C LEU A 119 11.83 -2.71 -1.03
N PRO A 120 10.64 -3.22 -0.65
CA PRO A 120 9.61 -3.58 -1.62
C PRO A 120 9.30 -2.46 -2.60
N ARG A 121 9.12 -1.23 -2.11
CA ARG A 121 8.81 -0.06 -2.93
C ARG A 121 9.91 0.23 -3.96
N ILE A 122 11.18 -0.01 -3.62
CA ILE A 122 12.31 0.16 -4.55
C ILE A 122 12.18 -0.78 -5.74
N TYR A 123 11.89 -2.07 -5.52
CA TYR A 123 11.68 -3.02 -6.63
C TYR A 123 10.41 -2.71 -7.42
N MET A 124 9.33 -2.38 -6.71
CA MET A 124 8.01 -2.22 -7.32
C MET A 124 7.91 -0.98 -8.22
N MET A 125 8.70 0.05 -7.94
CA MET A 125 8.80 1.25 -8.77
C MET A 125 9.70 1.07 -10.00
N ASP A 126 10.34 -0.08 -10.23
CA ASP A 126 11.21 -0.30 -11.39
C ASP A 126 10.81 -1.59 -12.13
N PRO A 127 10.53 -1.56 -13.45
CA PRO A 127 10.30 -2.77 -14.24
C PRO A 127 11.40 -3.83 -14.10
N ALA A 128 12.67 -3.43 -13.94
CA ALA A 128 13.75 -4.38 -13.70
C ALA A 128 13.64 -5.04 -12.30
N GLY A 129 13.26 -4.27 -11.29
CA GLY A 129 13.00 -4.76 -9.95
C GLY A 129 11.84 -5.77 -9.91
N ASN A 130 10.74 -5.48 -10.59
CA ASN A 130 9.62 -6.43 -10.69
C ASN A 130 9.99 -7.73 -11.43
N ARG A 131 10.78 -7.66 -12.51
CA ARG A 131 11.33 -8.86 -13.17
C ARG A 131 12.22 -9.67 -12.23
N PHE A 132 13.07 -9.00 -11.46
CA PHE A 132 13.92 -9.65 -10.46
C PHE A 132 13.11 -10.37 -9.39
N LEU A 133 12.07 -9.72 -8.83
CA LEU A 133 11.18 -10.35 -7.85
C LEU A 133 10.49 -11.60 -8.41
N ALA A 134 10.01 -11.54 -9.65
CA ALA A 134 9.41 -12.70 -10.31
C ALA A 134 10.43 -13.83 -10.51
N GLN A 135 11.69 -13.52 -10.87
CA GLN A 135 12.75 -14.51 -10.97
C GLN A 135 13.08 -15.16 -9.62
N GLN A 136 13.12 -14.39 -8.53
CA GLN A 136 13.28 -14.95 -7.18
C GLN A 136 12.15 -15.92 -6.84
N TYR A 137 10.91 -15.46 -7.00
CA TYR A 137 9.72 -16.25 -6.72
C TYR A 137 9.69 -17.57 -7.50
N LEU A 138 9.97 -17.51 -8.81
CA LEU A 138 10.03 -18.67 -9.71
C LEU A 138 11.31 -19.51 -9.56
N SER A 139 12.20 -19.15 -8.63
CA SER A 139 13.43 -19.89 -8.30
C SER A 139 13.44 -20.37 -6.84
N ASN A 140 12.29 -20.47 -6.17
CA ASN A 140 12.15 -20.85 -4.76
C ASN A 140 12.89 -19.90 -3.79
N ASN A 141 13.06 -18.62 -4.14
CA ASN A 141 13.60 -17.60 -3.26
C ASN A 141 12.43 -16.71 -2.80
N LEU A 142 12.18 -16.63 -1.50
CA LEU A 142 11.12 -15.78 -0.93
C LEU A 142 11.68 -14.90 0.18
N PHE A 143 11.54 -13.59 0.01
CA PHE A 143 11.99 -12.61 1.00
C PHE A 143 10.82 -11.94 1.73
N ILE A 144 11.08 -11.60 2.99
CA ILE A 144 10.20 -10.79 3.84
C ILE A 144 10.86 -9.44 4.10
N TYR A 145 10.09 -8.37 3.95
CA TYR A 145 10.53 -7.01 4.23
C TYR A 145 9.46 -6.25 5.02
N PRO A 146 9.80 -5.39 5.98
CA PRO A 146 8.83 -4.48 6.59
C PRO A 146 8.38 -3.38 5.61
N GLU A 147 7.12 -2.93 5.69
CA GLU A 147 6.63 -1.76 4.93
C GLU A 147 7.21 -0.43 5.44
N HIS A 148 7.61 -0.41 6.71
CA HIS A 148 8.14 0.73 7.43
C HIS A 148 7.17 1.91 7.63
N GLN A 149 6.97 2.76 6.64
CA GLN A 149 6.08 3.94 6.68
C GLN A 149 5.33 4.12 5.34
N ASP A 150 5.41 3.11 4.47
CA ASP A 150 4.86 3.14 3.13
C ASP A 150 3.41 2.63 3.08
N TYR A 151 2.87 2.16 4.20
CA TYR A 151 1.50 1.71 4.33
C TYR A 151 0.91 2.09 5.70
N ASP A 152 0.73 3.39 5.92
CA ASP A 152 0.28 3.98 7.19
C ASP A 152 -0.92 4.93 7.01
N ILE A 153 -1.75 5.08 8.05
CA ILE A 153 -2.96 5.92 8.01
C ILE A 153 -2.59 7.39 7.79
N GLY A 154 -3.07 7.99 6.69
CA GLY A 154 -2.87 9.40 6.34
C GLY A 154 -2.78 9.58 4.82
N GLY A 155 -2.41 10.77 4.37
CA GLY A 155 -2.09 11.05 2.96
C GLY A 155 -0.84 11.91 2.75
N ASN A 156 -0.44 12.71 3.74
CA ASN A 156 0.61 13.72 3.59
C ASN A 156 1.56 13.84 4.80
N GLY A 157 1.60 12.85 5.69
CA GLY A 157 2.57 12.80 6.81
C GLY A 157 2.34 13.84 7.91
N ALA A 158 1.16 14.45 7.98
CA ALA A 158 0.85 15.52 8.93
C ALA A 158 0.20 14.98 10.21
N GLY A 159 0.40 15.68 11.33
CA GLY A 159 -0.33 15.44 12.57
C GLY A 159 -0.16 14.04 13.16
N GLY A 160 1.01 13.42 13.00
CA GLY A 160 1.27 12.05 13.45
C GLY A 160 0.66 10.96 12.56
N GLY A 161 0.08 11.31 11.42
CA GLY A 161 -0.32 10.38 10.36
C GLY A 161 0.82 10.06 9.39
N GLY A 162 0.64 8.98 8.63
CA GLY A 162 1.51 8.57 7.53
C GLY A 162 1.10 9.14 6.17
N TYR A 163 1.47 8.44 5.11
CA TYR A 163 1.28 8.88 3.72
C TYR A 163 0.28 8.01 2.94
N GLY A 164 -0.46 7.15 3.63
CA GLY A 164 -1.36 6.19 2.99
C GLY A 164 -0.60 5.00 2.43
N ASP A 165 -1.13 4.43 1.36
CA ASP A 165 -0.52 3.36 0.57
C ASP A 165 0.41 3.96 -0.52
N LEU A 166 1.72 3.86 -0.28
CA LEU A 166 2.76 4.31 -1.22
C LEU A 166 3.30 3.18 -2.09
N LEU A 167 2.77 1.96 -1.98
CA LEU A 167 3.18 0.82 -2.81
C LEU A 167 2.46 0.92 -4.17
N PRO A 168 3.18 0.90 -5.30
CA PRO A 168 2.52 1.08 -6.59
C PRO A 168 1.85 -0.21 -7.12
N LEU A 169 2.08 -1.36 -6.47
CA LEU A 169 1.49 -2.64 -6.85
C LEU A 169 1.45 -3.63 -5.66
N ASN A 170 0.63 -4.67 -5.80
CA ASN A 170 0.63 -5.84 -4.93
C ASN A 170 1.20 -7.05 -5.70
N THR A 171 1.91 -7.95 -5.02
CA THR A 171 2.62 -9.07 -5.67
C THR A 171 2.75 -10.28 -4.74
N PRO A 172 2.67 -11.52 -5.29
CA PRO A 172 2.99 -12.73 -4.53
C PRO A 172 4.51 -12.98 -4.40
N CYS A 173 5.37 -12.16 -5.03
CA CYS A 173 6.79 -12.46 -5.15
C CYS A 173 7.61 -12.21 -3.87
N LEU A 174 7.01 -11.56 -2.88
CA LEU A 174 7.59 -11.27 -1.56
C LEU A 174 6.47 -11.22 -0.51
N LEU A 175 6.83 -11.11 0.77
CA LEU A 175 5.91 -10.73 1.84
C LEU A 175 6.31 -9.39 2.42
N ILE A 176 5.31 -8.54 2.69
CA ILE A 176 5.51 -7.27 3.36
C ILE A 176 4.87 -7.34 4.75
N SER A 177 5.63 -7.13 5.81
CA SER A 177 5.12 -7.07 7.18
C SER A 177 4.74 -5.64 7.58
N GLN A 178 3.61 -5.46 8.27
CA GLN A 178 3.24 -4.16 8.84
C GLN A 178 4.26 -3.75 9.91
N GLY A 179 4.70 -2.50 9.90
CA GLY A 179 5.67 -1.94 10.84
C GLY A 179 7.10 -1.97 10.33
N SER A 180 8.07 -1.94 11.25
CA SER A 180 9.50 -1.74 10.97
C SER A 180 10.35 -2.95 11.38
N SER A 181 11.60 -2.76 11.82
CA SER A 181 12.49 -3.85 12.22
C SER A 181 11.82 -4.86 13.16
N PHE A 182 12.15 -6.15 12.99
CA PHE A 182 11.63 -7.29 13.76
C PHE A 182 10.18 -7.71 13.45
N THR A 183 9.40 -6.95 12.67
CA THR A 183 8.04 -7.37 12.31
C THR A 183 8.02 -8.47 11.24
N ASP A 184 9.15 -8.72 10.59
CA ASP A 184 9.43 -9.81 9.65
C ASP A 184 9.64 -11.17 10.34
N GLN A 185 10.06 -11.19 11.60
CA GLN A 185 10.39 -12.42 12.34
C GLN A 185 9.23 -13.43 12.44
N PRO A 186 7.99 -13.03 12.77
CA PRO A 186 6.86 -13.97 12.81
C PRO A 186 6.60 -14.67 11.45
N PHE A 187 6.85 -13.98 10.35
CA PHE A 187 6.67 -14.51 8.99
C PHE A 187 7.76 -15.52 8.66
N LEU A 188 9.02 -15.16 8.91
CA LEU A 188 10.16 -16.04 8.67
C LEU A 188 10.01 -17.34 9.47
N ARG A 189 9.64 -17.21 10.74
CA ARG A 189 9.36 -18.34 11.63
C ARG A 189 8.27 -19.25 11.06
N ALA A 190 7.14 -18.69 10.67
CA ALA A 190 6.02 -19.46 10.15
C ALA A 190 6.33 -20.15 8.82
N LEU A 191 7.06 -19.49 7.93
CA LEU A 191 7.47 -20.06 6.65
C LEU A 191 8.49 -21.20 6.82
N LEU A 192 9.45 -21.07 7.74
CA LEU A 192 10.38 -22.13 8.08
C LEU A 192 9.64 -23.36 8.64
N SER A 193 8.78 -23.15 9.64
CA SER A 193 7.94 -24.21 10.20
C SER A 193 7.12 -24.94 9.13
N THR A 194 6.48 -24.17 8.24
CA THR A 194 5.64 -24.71 7.16
C THR A 194 6.46 -25.50 6.15
N THR A 195 7.63 -24.99 5.77
CA THR A 195 8.53 -25.67 4.84
C THR A 195 9.01 -27.00 5.43
N ALA A 196 9.31 -27.02 6.73
CA ALA A 196 9.77 -28.22 7.42
C ALA A 196 8.70 -29.32 7.52
N ALA A 197 7.43 -28.92 7.59
CA ALA A 197 6.29 -29.81 7.81
C ALA A 197 5.89 -30.64 6.57
N PHE A 198 6.32 -30.24 5.36
CA PHE A 198 5.99 -30.96 4.13
C PHE A 198 6.47 -32.42 4.17
N PRO A 199 5.67 -33.38 3.66
CA PRO A 199 6.12 -34.74 3.42
C PRO A 199 7.35 -34.79 2.48
N PRO A 200 8.26 -35.76 2.66
CA PRO A 200 9.49 -35.89 1.84
C PRO A 200 9.29 -35.78 0.33
N ASP A 201 8.34 -36.55 -0.22
CA ASP A 201 8.09 -36.57 -1.66
C ASP A 201 7.50 -35.25 -2.16
N THR A 202 6.64 -34.61 -1.36
CA THR A 202 6.05 -33.31 -1.68
C THR A 202 7.10 -32.20 -1.67
N GLN A 203 7.92 -32.09 -0.61
CA GLN A 203 8.94 -31.03 -0.53
C GLN A 203 9.95 -31.15 -1.66
N LYS A 204 10.41 -32.36 -1.94
CA LYS A 204 11.32 -32.64 -3.06
C LYS A 204 10.74 -32.14 -4.39
N LEU A 205 9.48 -32.47 -4.66
CA LEU A 205 8.83 -32.09 -5.91
C LEU A 205 8.57 -30.58 -6.00
N LEU A 206 8.21 -29.93 -4.89
CA LEU A 206 8.08 -28.47 -4.82
C LEU A 206 9.40 -27.78 -5.16
N ILE A 207 10.53 -28.30 -4.66
CA ILE A 207 11.85 -27.75 -4.94
C ILE A 207 12.24 -27.98 -6.41
N GLU A 208 12.17 -29.23 -6.89
CA GLU A 208 12.56 -29.62 -8.25
C GLU A 208 11.74 -28.93 -9.34
N LYS A 209 10.48 -28.60 -9.07
CA LYS A 209 9.58 -27.92 -10.01
C LYS A 209 9.47 -26.42 -9.81
N HIS A 210 10.26 -25.85 -8.91
CA HIS A 210 10.23 -24.43 -8.58
C HIS A 210 8.85 -23.90 -8.13
N LEU A 211 8.16 -24.70 -7.32
CA LEU A 211 6.82 -24.39 -6.79
C LEU A 211 6.82 -24.05 -5.30
N LEU A 212 7.95 -24.16 -4.60
CA LEU A 212 8.00 -23.98 -3.14
C LEU A 212 7.48 -22.60 -2.72
N ALA A 213 7.99 -21.52 -3.32
CA ALA A 213 7.57 -20.16 -2.96
C ALA A 213 6.08 -19.91 -3.26
N SER A 214 5.57 -20.41 -4.39
CA SER A 214 4.16 -20.27 -4.73
C SER A 214 3.23 -21.05 -3.81
N THR A 215 3.65 -22.25 -3.40
CA THR A 215 2.89 -23.07 -2.46
C THR A 215 2.90 -22.46 -1.07
N LEU A 216 4.04 -21.95 -0.60
CA LEU A 216 4.13 -21.25 0.68
C LEU A 216 3.21 -20.01 0.71
N GLN A 217 3.16 -19.22 -0.37
CA GLN A 217 2.22 -18.10 -0.49
C GLN A 217 0.76 -18.56 -0.43
N SER A 218 0.40 -19.64 -1.13
CA SER A 218 -0.97 -20.21 -1.08
C SER A 218 -1.34 -20.64 0.33
N ILE A 219 -0.47 -21.40 1.01
CA ILE A 219 -0.70 -21.88 2.37
C ILE A 219 -0.84 -20.71 3.34
N PHE A 220 0.11 -19.77 3.31
CA PHE A 220 0.12 -18.60 4.17
C PHE A 220 -1.20 -17.82 4.07
N ARG A 221 -1.64 -17.52 2.84
CA ARG A 221 -2.85 -16.71 2.59
C ARG A 221 -4.14 -17.46 2.96
N ARG A 222 -4.20 -18.78 2.77
CA ARG A 222 -5.34 -19.62 3.20
C ARG A 222 -5.40 -19.80 4.72
N ALA A 223 -4.24 -19.80 5.38
CA ALA A 223 -4.13 -19.95 6.82
C ALA A 223 -4.32 -18.63 7.57
N TYR A 224 -4.15 -17.49 6.91
CA TYR A 224 -4.26 -16.17 7.52
C TYR A 224 -5.55 -16.00 8.31
N LYS A 225 -5.48 -15.51 9.55
CA LYS A 225 -6.63 -15.50 10.48
C LYS A 225 -7.80 -14.64 10.00
N ALA A 226 -7.56 -13.67 9.11
CA ALA A 226 -8.62 -12.90 8.46
C ALA A 226 -9.48 -13.73 7.48
N VAL A 227 -9.04 -14.94 7.11
CA VAL A 227 -9.77 -15.90 6.27
C VAL A 227 -10.55 -16.85 7.18
N GLU A 228 -11.79 -16.47 7.46
CA GLU A 228 -12.68 -17.22 8.35
C GLU A 228 -13.45 -18.31 7.59
N LYS A 229 -13.78 -18.05 6.31
CA LYS A 229 -14.48 -18.99 5.41
C LYS A 229 -13.77 -19.10 4.06
N PRO A 230 -13.99 -20.19 3.28
CA PRO A 230 -13.32 -20.40 2.00
C PRO A 230 -13.41 -19.23 1.02
N GLU A 231 -14.55 -18.53 0.99
CA GLU A 231 -14.74 -17.40 0.08
C GLU A 231 -13.95 -16.15 0.45
N ASP A 232 -13.54 -15.99 1.71
CA ASP A 232 -12.66 -14.87 2.11
C ASP A 232 -11.29 -14.96 1.41
N TYR A 233 -10.89 -16.17 0.99
CA TYR A 233 -9.67 -16.36 0.20
C TYR A 233 -9.71 -15.56 -1.10
N TYR A 234 -10.86 -15.37 -1.73
CA TYR A 234 -10.95 -14.64 -3.00
C TYR A 234 -11.19 -13.13 -2.82
N THR A 235 -10.78 -12.57 -1.67
CA THR A 235 -10.98 -11.16 -1.32
C THR A 235 -9.68 -10.51 -0.83
N GLY A 236 -9.69 -9.19 -0.67
CA GLY A 236 -8.57 -8.45 -0.07
C GLY A 236 -8.17 -8.90 1.34
N LYS A 237 -9.03 -9.63 2.07
CA LYS A 237 -8.70 -10.15 3.41
C LYS A 237 -7.52 -11.13 3.40
N ALA A 238 -7.47 -12.02 2.40
CA ALA A 238 -6.40 -12.99 2.23
C ALA A 238 -5.21 -12.41 1.43
N HIS A 239 -5.45 -11.27 0.77
CA HIS A 239 -4.52 -10.68 -0.18
C HIS A 239 -4.18 -9.21 0.04
N PRO A 240 -3.96 -8.75 1.29
CA PRO A 240 -3.51 -7.39 1.49
C PRO A 240 -2.09 -7.22 0.91
N PRO A 241 -1.71 -6.00 0.49
CA PRO A 241 -0.34 -5.70 0.06
C PRO A 241 0.65 -5.81 1.23
N VAL A 242 0.19 -5.55 2.45
CA VAL A 242 0.95 -5.61 3.70
C VAL A 242 0.18 -6.46 4.71
N PHE A 243 0.89 -7.39 5.34
CA PHE A 243 0.31 -8.32 6.29
C PHE A 243 0.60 -7.92 7.73
N ASP A 244 -0.41 -8.00 8.58
CA ASP A 244 -0.24 -7.98 10.03
C ASP A 244 0.26 -9.35 10.52
N GLY A 245 1.42 -9.35 11.18
CA GLY A 245 2.02 -10.55 11.76
C GLY A 245 1.23 -11.17 12.91
N SER A 246 0.35 -10.42 13.57
CA SER A 246 -0.53 -10.94 14.64
C SER A 246 -1.59 -11.92 14.11
N LEU A 247 -1.92 -11.80 12.82
CA LEU A 247 -2.92 -12.60 12.13
C LEU A 247 -2.34 -13.88 11.49
N ILE A 248 -1.07 -14.19 11.75
CA ILE A 248 -0.46 -15.46 11.31
C ILE A 248 -0.99 -16.61 12.16
N ASP A 249 -1.47 -17.66 11.50
CA ASP A 249 -1.84 -18.93 12.12
C ASP A 249 -0.82 -20.01 11.73
N GLU A 250 0.29 -20.01 12.46
CA GLU A 250 1.42 -20.92 12.21
C GLU A 250 1.01 -22.40 12.32
N GLU A 251 0.11 -22.74 13.26
CA GLU A 251 -0.38 -24.11 13.44
C GLU A 251 -1.20 -24.57 12.22
N LYS A 252 -2.13 -23.73 11.75
CA LYS A 252 -2.90 -24.04 10.54
C LYS A 252 -2.01 -24.20 9.31
N MET A 253 -0.96 -23.38 9.18
CA MET A 253 -0.01 -23.49 8.06
C MET A 253 0.72 -24.84 8.05
N VAL A 254 1.26 -25.28 9.19
CA VAL A 254 2.02 -26.54 9.24
C VAL A 254 1.13 -27.76 9.04
N ASN A 255 -0.12 -27.73 9.51
CA ASN A 255 -1.08 -28.79 9.25
C ASN A 255 -1.41 -28.89 7.75
N ILE A 256 -1.68 -27.77 7.07
CA ILE A 256 -1.93 -27.76 5.62
C ILE A 256 -0.72 -28.31 4.85
N ALA A 257 0.50 -27.92 5.25
CA ALA A 257 1.72 -28.42 4.61
C ALA A 257 1.93 -29.92 4.84
N HIS A 258 1.69 -30.41 6.07
CA HIS A 258 1.88 -31.81 6.43
C HIS A 258 0.89 -32.74 5.71
N GLU A 259 -0.35 -32.29 5.50
CA GLU A 259 -1.39 -33.06 4.78
C GLU A 259 -1.26 -32.99 3.25
N MET A 260 -0.28 -32.24 2.73
CA MET A 260 -0.11 -32.02 1.30
C MET A 260 0.61 -33.19 0.64
N THR A 261 -0.13 -33.96 -0.15
CA THR A 261 0.43 -34.94 -1.09
C THR A 261 0.84 -34.27 -2.40
N PRO A 262 1.66 -34.91 -3.25
CA PRO A 262 2.03 -34.38 -4.57
C PRO A 262 0.83 -33.93 -5.43
N GLU A 263 -0.30 -34.64 -5.36
CA GLU A 263 -1.50 -34.33 -6.12
C GLU A 263 -2.25 -33.10 -5.62
N LYS A 264 -2.01 -32.70 -4.36
CA LYS A 264 -2.58 -31.51 -3.73
C LYS A 264 -1.67 -30.28 -3.85
N ILE A 265 -0.53 -30.38 -4.55
CA ILE A 265 0.31 -29.21 -4.82
C ILE A 265 -0.52 -28.18 -5.61
N PRO A 266 -0.62 -26.93 -5.13
CA PRO A 266 -1.37 -25.88 -5.82
C PRO A 266 -0.83 -25.60 -7.23
N PRO A 267 -1.68 -25.21 -8.19
CA PRO A 267 -1.23 -24.70 -9.48
C PRO A 267 -0.44 -23.38 -9.35
N LEU A 268 0.31 -23.04 -10.40
CA LEU A 268 0.98 -21.75 -10.56
C LEU A 268 0.34 -20.97 -11.72
N VAL A 269 -0.38 -19.90 -11.39
CA VAL A 269 -1.00 -19.01 -12.39
C VAL A 269 0.09 -18.21 -13.10
N LEU A 270 0.05 -18.24 -14.44
CA LEU A 270 0.96 -17.48 -15.29
C LEU A 270 0.15 -16.65 -16.29
N LEU A 271 0.30 -15.33 -16.20
CA LEU A 271 -0.40 -14.33 -16.99
C LEU A 271 0.46 -13.87 -18.18
N ARG A 272 -0.23 -13.44 -19.24
CA ARG A 272 0.38 -12.75 -20.38
C ARG A 272 -0.60 -11.71 -20.93
N VAL A 273 -0.14 -10.48 -21.10
CA VAL A 273 -0.89 -9.44 -21.81
C VAL A 273 -0.85 -9.74 -23.30
N ILE A 274 -2.01 -9.94 -23.93
CA ILE A 274 -2.16 -10.10 -25.37
C ILE A 274 -2.29 -8.73 -26.04
N GLU A 275 -3.15 -7.90 -25.47
CA GLU A 275 -3.50 -6.57 -25.98
C GLU A 275 -3.83 -5.66 -24.80
N GLU A 276 -3.49 -4.38 -24.90
CA GLU A 276 -3.92 -3.36 -23.94
C GLU A 276 -4.07 -1.99 -24.60
N THR A 277 -4.88 -1.11 -23.99
CA THR A 277 -5.01 0.28 -24.40
C THR A 277 -3.65 0.96 -24.38
N LYS A 278 -3.23 1.47 -25.55
CA LYS A 278 -1.96 2.20 -25.68
C LYS A 278 -2.14 3.63 -25.21
N ILE A 279 -1.14 4.14 -24.51
CA ILE A 279 -1.06 5.55 -24.14
C ILE A 279 0.29 6.14 -24.57
N GLU A 280 0.26 7.36 -25.09
CA GLU A 280 1.41 8.06 -25.64
C GLU A 280 1.74 9.31 -24.84
N GLN A 281 3.04 9.53 -24.61
CA GLN A 281 3.52 10.75 -23.97
C GLN A 281 3.22 11.96 -24.85
N GLY A 282 2.76 13.05 -24.24
CA GLY A 282 2.42 14.28 -24.93
C GLY A 282 1.00 14.30 -25.50
N LYS A 283 0.35 13.13 -25.62
CA LYS A 283 -1.03 12.97 -26.06
C LYS A 283 -1.95 12.54 -24.92
N ASN A 284 -1.64 11.41 -24.30
CA ASN A 284 -2.49 10.81 -23.27
C ASN A 284 -2.05 11.15 -21.84
N PHE A 285 -0.74 11.31 -21.65
CA PHE A 285 -0.15 11.72 -20.38
C PHE A 285 1.04 12.65 -20.64
N PHE A 286 1.42 13.46 -19.66
CA PHE A 286 2.41 14.52 -19.84
C PHE A 286 3.57 14.35 -18.88
N GLU A 287 4.81 14.34 -19.37
CA GLU A 287 6.01 14.16 -18.56
C GLU A 287 7.23 14.76 -19.26
N LEU A 288 8.35 14.83 -18.56
CA LEU A 288 9.66 15.10 -19.17
C LEU A 288 10.02 14.03 -20.21
N PRO A 289 10.88 14.34 -21.22
CA PRO A 289 11.41 13.34 -22.13
C PRO A 289 12.02 12.15 -21.39
N ASN A 290 11.82 10.94 -21.90
CA ASN A 290 12.18 9.67 -21.24
C ASN A 290 11.48 9.50 -19.87
N PRO A 291 10.14 9.51 -19.85
CA PRO A 291 9.38 9.47 -18.62
C PRO A 291 9.59 8.14 -17.90
N HIS A 292 9.33 8.16 -16.59
CA HIS A 292 9.16 6.91 -15.86
C HIS A 292 8.08 6.05 -16.55
N PRO A 293 8.36 4.76 -16.80
CA PRO A 293 7.44 3.88 -17.50
C PRO A 293 6.11 3.78 -16.76
N TRP A 294 5.02 3.82 -17.52
CA TRP A 294 3.68 3.58 -16.96
C TRP A 294 3.40 2.08 -16.81
N GLN A 295 4.08 1.23 -17.57
CA GLN A 295 4.09 -0.23 -17.38
C GLN A 295 5.16 -0.59 -16.35
N LEU A 296 4.76 -0.70 -15.07
CA LEU A 296 5.68 -1.03 -13.98
C LEU A 296 6.04 -2.51 -13.94
N SER A 297 5.16 -3.39 -14.41
CA SER A 297 5.44 -4.83 -14.47
C SER A 297 4.63 -5.53 -15.55
N ASP A 298 5.28 -6.43 -16.28
CA ASP A 298 4.69 -7.44 -17.17
C ASP A 298 5.21 -8.85 -16.85
N SER A 299 5.54 -9.08 -15.57
CA SER A 299 5.94 -10.40 -15.12
C SER A 299 4.73 -11.36 -15.15
N PRO A 300 4.95 -12.68 -15.33
CA PRO A 300 3.84 -13.62 -15.47
C PRO A 300 3.02 -13.81 -14.18
N VAL A 301 3.49 -13.35 -13.02
CA VAL A 301 2.79 -13.50 -11.73
C VAL A 301 2.34 -12.16 -11.14
N SER A 302 2.76 -11.04 -11.75
CA SER A 302 2.41 -9.69 -11.33
C SER A 302 2.47 -8.74 -12.51
N ILE A 303 1.33 -8.17 -12.89
CA ILE A 303 1.19 -7.13 -13.92
C ILE A 303 0.84 -5.81 -13.21
N ALA A 304 1.47 -4.70 -13.57
CA ALA A 304 1.22 -3.42 -12.92
C ALA A 304 1.28 -2.23 -13.89
N ARG A 305 0.34 -1.30 -13.73
CA ARG A 305 0.20 -0.07 -14.53
C ARG A 305 0.06 1.18 -13.65
N ILE A 306 0.68 2.28 -14.04
CA ILE A 306 0.29 3.62 -13.59
C ILE A 306 -0.83 4.09 -14.51
N LEU A 307 -2.04 4.25 -13.96
CA LEU A 307 -3.20 4.68 -14.69
C LEU A 307 -3.26 6.21 -14.71
N ARG A 308 -2.57 6.82 -15.67
CA ARG A 308 -2.39 8.29 -15.82
C ARG A 308 -2.79 8.85 -17.19
N GLY A 309 -3.36 8.01 -18.04
CA GLY A 309 -3.83 8.42 -19.37
C GLY A 309 -5.18 9.14 -19.29
N ASN A 310 -5.48 9.95 -20.30
CA ASN A 310 -6.76 10.63 -20.48
C ASN A 310 -7.83 9.79 -21.21
N GLU A 311 -7.60 8.48 -21.32
CA GLU A 311 -8.56 7.55 -21.89
C GLU A 311 -9.72 7.32 -20.91
N ALA A 312 -10.94 7.12 -21.43
CA ALA A 312 -12.11 6.86 -20.59
C ALA A 312 -11.97 5.57 -19.76
N GLU A 313 -11.40 4.52 -20.36
CA GLU A 313 -11.11 3.24 -19.72
C GLU A 313 -9.82 2.65 -20.31
N HIS A 314 -9.06 1.96 -19.46
CA HIS A 314 -7.93 1.14 -19.87
C HIS A 314 -8.39 -0.31 -20.02
N GLY A 315 -8.37 -0.82 -21.24
CA GLY A 315 -8.73 -2.19 -21.57
C GLY A 315 -7.51 -3.09 -21.66
N MET A 316 -7.63 -4.34 -21.22
CA MET A 316 -6.63 -5.38 -21.40
C MET A 316 -7.29 -6.70 -21.81
N LEU A 317 -6.60 -7.46 -22.66
CA LEU A 317 -6.86 -8.86 -22.95
C LEU A 317 -5.72 -9.69 -22.35
N ILE A 318 -6.04 -10.53 -21.37
CA ILE A 318 -5.05 -11.26 -20.57
C ILE A 318 -5.26 -12.75 -20.77
N SER A 319 -4.21 -13.46 -21.16
CA SER A 319 -4.19 -14.90 -21.24
C SER A 319 -3.60 -15.52 -19.98
N PHE A 320 -4.11 -16.69 -19.61
CA PHE A 320 -3.57 -17.58 -18.59
C PHE A 320 -3.34 -19.00 -19.13
N ASP A 321 -3.15 -19.14 -20.45
CA ASP A 321 -2.92 -20.41 -21.18
C ASP A 321 -1.68 -21.18 -20.71
N LYS A 322 -0.72 -20.48 -20.11
CA LYS A 322 0.51 -21.06 -19.56
C LYS A 322 0.41 -21.43 -18.09
N THR A 323 -0.75 -21.27 -17.44
CA THR A 323 -0.92 -21.68 -16.05
C THR A 323 -0.49 -23.13 -15.87
N PHE A 324 0.43 -23.34 -14.94
CA PHE A 324 1.06 -24.63 -14.72
C PHE A 324 0.31 -25.41 -13.65
N ASN A 325 -0.13 -26.62 -13.98
CA ASN A 325 -0.66 -27.59 -13.03
C ASN A 325 0.19 -28.85 -13.11
N LEU A 326 0.66 -29.33 -11.95
CA LEU A 326 1.41 -30.57 -11.88
C LEU A 326 0.51 -31.77 -12.24
N MET A 327 -0.75 -31.69 -11.86
CA MET A 327 -1.78 -32.67 -12.21
C MET A 327 -2.40 -32.33 -13.56
N LYS A 328 -2.74 -33.32 -14.37
CA LYS A 328 -3.43 -33.11 -15.66
C LYS A 328 -4.93 -32.80 -15.52
N ALA A 329 -5.39 -32.49 -14.31
CA ALA A 329 -6.79 -32.18 -14.04
C ALA A 329 -7.17 -30.80 -14.64
N PRO A 330 -8.40 -30.63 -15.13
CA PRO A 330 -8.91 -29.34 -15.58
C PRO A 330 -8.81 -28.30 -14.47
N LEU A 331 -8.33 -27.11 -14.80
CA LEU A 331 -8.24 -25.99 -13.88
C LEU A 331 -9.54 -25.18 -13.88
N LYS A 332 -10.00 -24.81 -12.70
CA LYS A 332 -11.04 -23.79 -12.53
C LYS A 332 -10.36 -22.45 -12.28
N MET A 333 -10.51 -21.53 -13.22
CA MET A 333 -9.94 -20.20 -13.14
C MET A 333 -10.95 -19.24 -12.49
N ARG A 334 -10.48 -18.35 -11.63
CA ARG A 334 -11.30 -17.32 -11.00
C ARG A 334 -10.55 -16.00 -10.99
N ALA A 335 -11.21 -14.93 -11.43
CA ALA A 335 -10.75 -13.56 -11.23
C ALA A 335 -11.56 -12.90 -10.11
N ALA A 336 -10.90 -12.12 -9.26
CA ALA A 336 -11.57 -11.40 -8.18
C ALA A 336 -10.94 -10.03 -7.94
N LEU A 337 -11.78 -9.03 -7.63
CA LEU A 337 -11.32 -7.75 -7.13
C LEU A 337 -10.87 -7.90 -5.68
N LEU A 338 -9.59 -7.63 -5.41
CA LEU A 338 -8.98 -7.74 -4.09
C LEU A 338 -9.00 -6.40 -3.36
N GLN A 339 -8.76 -5.31 -4.10
CA GLN A 339 -8.78 -3.94 -3.59
C GLN A 339 -9.28 -3.00 -4.68
N GLY A 340 -10.01 -1.96 -4.30
CA GLY A 340 -10.56 -0.96 -5.21
C GLY A 340 -12.07 -0.92 -5.16
N ASP A 341 -12.65 0.04 -5.88
CA ASP A 341 -14.09 0.19 -5.99
C ASP A 341 -14.60 -0.58 -7.24
N PRO A 342 -15.51 -1.57 -7.07
CA PRO A 342 -16.00 -2.39 -8.16
C PRO A 342 -16.74 -1.61 -9.25
N ARG A 343 -17.20 -0.37 -8.98
CA ARG A 343 -17.85 0.48 -9.99
C ARG A 343 -16.91 0.89 -11.13
N PHE A 344 -15.59 0.79 -10.92
CA PHE A 344 -14.57 1.21 -11.89
C PHE A 344 -13.84 0.02 -12.54
N VAL A 345 -14.29 -1.22 -12.30
CA VAL A 345 -13.64 -2.43 -12.78
C VAL A 345 -14.65 -3.36 -13.42
N GLN A 346 -14.37 -3.82 -14.64
CA GLN A 346 -15.17 -4.81 -15.34
C GLN A 346 -14.29 -6.01 -15.70
N LEU A 347 -14.73 -7.20 -15.27
CA LEU A 347 -14.06 -8.48 -15.51
C LEU A 347 -14.98 -9.37 -16.34
N GLU A 348 -14.52 -9.73 -17.54
CA GLU A 348 -15.24 -10.59 -18.47
C GLU A 348 -14.36 -11.78 -18.85
N SER A 349 -14.85 -13.00 -18.64
CA SER A 349 -14.16 -14.21 -19.06
C SER A 349 -15.12 -15.13 -19.82
N GLN A 350 -14.60 -15.85 -20.81
CA GLN A 350 -15.39 -16.85 -21.53
C GLN A 350 -15.45 -18.13 -20.71
N PRO A 351 -16.63 -18.77 -20.52
CA PRO A 351 -16.72 -20.06 -19.87
C PRO A 351 -15.82 -21.10 -20.54
N GLY A 352 -14.88 -21.68 -19.79
CA GLY A 352 -13.91 -22.65 -20.30
C GLY A 352 -12.77 -22.05 -21.13
N GLY A 353 -12.71 -20.72 -21.28
CA GLY A 353 -11.64 -20.02 -21.98
C GLY A 353 -10.41 -19.78 -21.11
N ASP A 354 -9.26 -19.60 -21.75
CA ASP A 354 -7.95 -19.29 -21.16
C ASP A 354 -7.60 -17.78 -21.23
N VAL A 355 -8.61 -16.95 -21.47
CA VAL A 355 -8.49 -15.50 -21.67
C VAL A 355 -9.57 -14.74 -20.90
N MET A 356 -9.17 -13.62 -20.31
CA MET A 356 -10.04 -12.64 -19.65
C MET A 356 -9.88 -11.27 -20.29
N ARG A 357 -10.99 -10.57 -20.50
CA ARG A 357 -11.03 -9.15 -20.82
C ARG A 357 -11.23 -8.35 -19.52
N LEU A 358 -10.39 -7.35 -19.34
CA LEU A 358 -10.39 -6.45 -18.20
C LEU A 358 -10.59 -5.02 -18.70
N ARG A 359 -11.47 -4.25 -18.08
CA ARG A 359 -11.56 -2.80 -18.27
C ARG A 359 -11.50 -2.11 -16.92
N VAL A 360 -10.65 -1.09 -16.82
CA VAL A 360 -10.45 -0.30 -15.60
C VAL A 360 -10.56 1.18 -15.92
N ARG A 361 -11.37 1.89 -15.13
CA ARG A 361 -11.45 3.36 -15.17
C ARG A 361 -10.62 3.96 -14.04
N TRP A 362 -10.11 5.18 -14.22
CA TRP A 362 -9.48 5.91 -13.12
C TRP A 362 -10.48 6.06 -11.97
N ALA A 363 -10.06 5.69 -10.76
CA ALA A 363 -10.90 5.71 -9.57
C ALA A 363 -10.32 6.64 -8.51
N PRO A 364 -11.16 7.41 -7.78
CA PRO A 364 -10.71 8.11 -6.59
C PRO A 364 -10.23 7.12 -5.52
N PRO A 365 -9.39 7.56 -4.56
CA PRO A 365 -8.87 6.66 -3.54
C PRO A 365 -9.99 6.05 -2.69
N ILE A 366 -9.76 4.82 -2.25
CA ILE A 366 -10.58 4.18 -1.23
C ILE A 366 -9.88 4.22 0.13
N THR A 367 -10.65 4.10 1.20
CA THR A 367 -10.12 3.82 2.54
C THR A 367 -10.37 2.35 2.85
N THR A 368 -9.33 1.60 3.17
CA THR A 368 -9.44 0.18 3.54
C THR A 368 -10.14 0.03 4.89
N ALA A 369 -10.53 -1.21 5.24
CA ALA A 369 -11.09 -1.51 6.56
C ALA A 369 -10.14 -1.17 7.73
N THR A 370 -8.84 -1.11 7.47
CA THR A 370 -7.81 -0.71 8.44
C THR A 370 -7.54 0.79 8.48
N GLY A 371 -8.29 1.59 7.71
CA GLY A 371 -8.15 3.05 7.67
C GLY A 371 -7.07 3.57 6.72
N ILE A 372 -6.44 2.70 5.93
CA ILE A 372 -5.39 3.09 4.98
C ILE A 372 -6.04 3.69 3.74
N ARG A 373 -5.61 4.88 3.33
CA ARG A 373 -6.00 5.46 2.04
C ARG A 373 -5.16 4.83 0.95
N SER A 374 -5.80 4.23 -0.04
CA SER A 374 -5.13 3.63 -1.20
C SER A 374 -5.65 4.17 -2.52
N HIS A 375 -4.70 4.45 -3.41
CA HIS A 375 -4.94 4.84 -4.81
C HIS A 375 -4.68 3.67 -5.76
N ARG A 376 -4.92 2.43 -5.32
CA ARG A 376 -4.65 1.23 -6.11
C ARG A 376 -5.86 0.32 -6.22
N ILE A 377 -6.05 -0.21 -7.43
CA ILE A 377 -6.93 -1.35 -7.71
C ILE A 377 -6.07 -2.59 -7.86
N ASP A 378 -6.42 -3.66 -7.14
CA ASP A 378 -5.76 -4.97 -7.21
C ASP A 378 -6.75 -6.05 -7.62
N ILE A 379 -6.40 -6.86 -8.62
CA ILE A 379 -7.20 -7.97 -9.13
C ILE A 379 -6.38 -9.25 -9.02
N GLY A 380 -6.94 -10.28 -8.38
CA GLY A 380 -6.32 -11.59 -8.22
C GLY A 380 -6.85 -12.59 -9.24
N ILE A 381 -5.96 -13.34 -9.87
CA ILE A 381 -6.27 -14.47 -10.74
C ILE A 381 -5.83 -15.77 -10.05
N PHE A 382 -6.77 -16.68 -9.88
CA PHE A 382 -6.62 -17.92 -9.13
C PHE A 382 -6.89 -19.13 -10.02
N ALA A 383 -6.19 -20.24 -9.74
CA ALA A 383 -6.43 -21.53 -10.34
C ALA A 383 -6.68 -22.58 -9.25
N ASP A 384 -7.74 -23.35 -9.41
CA ASP A 384 -8.11 -24.47 -8.55
C ASP A 384 -8.04 -25.79 -9.34
N ASN A 385 -7.28 -26.76 -8.84
CA ASN A 385 -7.13 -28.09 -9.43
C ASN A 385 -8.06 -29.16 -8.80
N GLY A 386 -8.97 -28.75 -7.91
CA GLY A 386 -9.88 -29.61 -7.16
C GLY A 386 -9.29 -30.15 -5.84
N GLY A 387 -7.96 -30.13 -5.68
CA GLY A 387 -7.27 -30.50 -4.44
C GLY A 387 -6.75 -29.31 -3.65
N SER A 388 -6.34 -28.23 -4.33
CA SER A 388 -5.90 -26.98 -3.73
C SER A 388 -6.00 -25.80 -4.70
N VAL A 389 -6.02 -24.60 -4.13
CA VAL A 389 -6.08 -23.33 -4.86
C VAL A 389 -4.70 -22.68 -4.88
N SER A 390 -4.31 -22.12 -6.04
CA SER A 390 -3.06 -21.39 -6.24
C SER A 390 -2.96 -20.16 -5.34
N ALA A 391 -1.73 -19.66 -5.14
CA ALA A 391 -1.54 -18.25 -4.84
C ALA A 391 -2.06 -17.41 -6.02
N PRO A 392 -2.50 -16.15 -5.82
CA PRO A 392 -2.94 -15.32 -6.93
C PRO A 392 -1.75 -14.89 -7.78
N ALA A 393 -1.93 -14.85 -9.09
CA ALA A 393 -1.24 -13.84 -9.90
C ALA A 393 -2.02 -12.53 -9.78
N ILE A 394 -1.33 -11.39 -9.66
CA ILE A 394 -1.97 -10.10 -9.32
C ILE A 394 -1.81 -9.10 -10.46
N ILE A 395 -2.88 -8.37 -10.75
CA ILE A 395 -2.90 -7.23 -11.68
C ILE A 395 -3.22 -5.97 -10.89
N SER A 396 -2.32 -4.99 -10.91
CA SER A 396 -2.44 -3.74 -10.15
C SER A 396 -2.54 -2.51 -11.07
N PHE A 397 -3.44 -1.58 -10.73
CA PHE A 397 -3.51 -0.24 -11.33
C PHE A 397 -3.32 0.80 -10.24
N TYR A 398 -2.27 1.62 -10.37
CA TYR A 398 -1.97 2.71 -9.47
C TYR A 398 -2.38 4.05 -10.08
N MET A 399 -3.28 4.74 -9.39
CA MET A 399 -3.69 6.11 -9.72
C MET A 399 -2.74 7.06 -9.00
N LEU A 400 -2.21 8.07 -9.69
CA LEU A 400 -1.35 9.06 -9.07
C LEU A 400 -2.17 9.90 -8.08
N PRO A 401 -1.80 10.01 -6.79
CA PRO A 401 -2.54 10.80 -5.82
C PRO A 401 -2.67 12.28 -6.19
N SER A 402 -1.70 12.80 -6.93
CA SER A 402 -1.68 14.18 -7.45
C SER A 402 -2.69 14.44 -8.56
N GLU A 403 -3.33 13.39 -9.11
CA GLU A 403 -4.30 13.52 -10.19
C GLU A 403 -5.74 13.31 -9.68
N MET A 404 -6.69 13.99 -10.32
CA MET A 404 -8.13 13.72 -10.16
C MET A 404 -8.79 13.81 -11.53
N HIS A 405 -9.46 12.72 -11.93
CA HIS A 405 -10.11 12.60 -13.24
C HIS A 405 -11.62 12.72 -13.07
N PHE A 406 -12.24 13.57 -13.88
CA PHE A 406 -13.68 13.77 -13.94
C PHE A 406 -14.22 13.31 -15.28
N TYR A 407 -15.46 12.84 -15.27
CA TYR A 407 -16.12 12.28 -16.44
C TYR A 407 -17.45 12.99 -16.70
N ASP A 408 -17.83 13.11 -17.96
CA ASP A 408 -19.16 13.58 -18.36
C ASP A 408 -20.22 12.48 -18.23
N GLU A 409 -21.47 12.83 -18.49
CA GLU A 409 -22.62 11.89 -18.41
C GLU A 409 -22.51 10.72 -19.40
N LYS A 410 -21.69 10.85 -20.46
CA LYS A 410 -21.40 9.79 -21.44
C LYS A 410 -20.21 8.91 -21.01
N GLY A 411 -19.60 9.19 -19.86
CA GLY A 411 -18.45 8.46 -19.34
C GLY A 411 -17.12 8.82 -20.00
N ARG A 412 -17.04 9.95 -20.71
CA ARG A 412 -15.79 10.45 -21.31
C ARG A 412 -15.07 11.36 -20.33
N VAL A 413 -13.74 11.40 -20.38
CA VAL A 413 -12.96 12.31 -19.52
C VAL A 413 -13.34 13.75 -19.85
N SER A 414 -13.86 14.49 -18.88
CA SER A 414 -14.24 15.90 -19.02
C SER A 414 -13.17 16.84 -18.50
N GLU A 415 -12.48 16.46 -17.42
CA GLU A 415 -11.43 17.26 -16.81
C GLU A 415 -10.40 16.38 -16.10
N ILE A 416 -9.13 16.75 -16.18
CA ILE A 416 -8.06 16.18 -15.33
C ILE A 416 -7.35 17.31 -14.62
N GLN A 417 -7.25 17.18 -13.30
CA GLN A 417 -6.42 18.05 -12.46
C GLN A 417 -5.15 17.31 -12.11
N TYR A 418 -3.99 17.96 -12.24
CA TYR A 418 -2.69 17.31 -12.04
C TYR A 418 -1.94 17.74 -10.76
N GLN A 419 -2.59 18.60 -9.96
CA GLN A 419 -2.14 18.96 -8.63
C GLN A 419 -3.35 19.01 -7.68
N THR A 420 -3.75 17.86 -7.20
CA THR A 420 -4.82 17.74 -6.20
C THR A 420 -4.37 18.26 -4.83
N HIS A 421 -5.33 18.75 -4.05
CA HIS A 421 -5.08 19.15 -2.66
C HIS A 421 -4.93 17.92 -1.77
N ASN A 422 -4.22 18.07 -0.64
CA ASN A 422 -4.16 17.04 0.39
C ASN A 422 -5.58 16.63 0.85
N PRO A 423 -6.01 15.37 0.72
CA PRO A 423 -7.37 14.97 1.07
C PRO A 423 -7.60 14.77 2.58
N ASP A 424 -6.57 14.91 3.42
CA ASP A 424 -6.70 14.77 4.87
C ASP A 424 -7.48 15.93 5.51
N PHE A 425 -8.27 15.62 6.53
CA PHE A 425 -8.97 16.62 7.34
C PHE A 425 -8.08 17.25 8.43
N GLY A 426 -6.92 16.67 8.69
CA GLY A 426 -6.06 17.04 9.82
C GLY A 426 -6.56 16.56 11.18
N LEU A 427 -7.49 15.59 11.19
CA LEU A 427 -7.85 14.85 12.39
C LEU A 427 -6.72 13.88 12.79
N PRO A 428 -6.61 13.51 14.08
CA PRO A 428 -5.65 12.51 14.51
C PRO A 428 -5.86 11.17 13.80
N ALA A 429 -4.75 10.52 13.41
CA ALA A 429 -4.79 9.25 12.68
C ALA A 429 -5.37 8.10 13.52
N THR A 430 -5.14 8.12 14.84
CA THR A 430 -5.58 7.05 15.75
C THR A 430 -6.72 7.51 16.67
N ASP A 431 -7.60 6.57 17.02
CA ASP A 431 -8.70 6.78 17.98
C ASP A 431 -8.24 6.84 19.44
N THR A 432 -6.93 6.93 19.68
CA THR A 432 -6.34 7.03 21.01
C THR A 432 -5.64 8.36 21.24
N ASP A 433 -5.52 9.21 20.22
CA ASP A 433 -4.84 10.49 20.36
C ASP A 433 -5.57 11.44 21.31
N THR A 434 -4.85 12.04 22.26
CA THR A 434 -5.43 12.93 23.28
C THR A 434 -5.99 14.24 22.70
N ARG A 435 -5.58 14.63 21.48
CA ARG A 435 -6.13 15.80 20.76
C ARG A 435 -7.63 15.68 20.50
N TRP A 436 -8.19 14.46 20.43
CA TRP A 436 -9.63 14.26 20.29
C TRP A 436 -10.45 14.96 21.38
N VAL A 437 -9.92 15.12 22.59
CA VAL A 437 -10.62 15.85 23.67
C VAL A 437 -10.78 17.33 23.32
N LYS A 438 -9.75 17.96 22.75
CA LYS A 438 -9.83 19.36 22.29
C LYS A 438 -10.72 19.52 21.05
N ILE A 439 -10.68 18.55 20.15
CA ILE A 439 -11.56 18.51 18.97
C ILE A 439 -13.02 18.47 19.41
N LEU A 440 -13.37 17.59 20.37
CA LEU A 440 -14.74 17.54 20.89
C LEU A 440 -15.22 18.88 21.45
N LEU A 441 -14.36 19.60 22.18
CA LEU A 441 -14.66 20.95 22.64
C LEU A 441 -14.89 21.92 21.46
N ALA A 442 -13.96 21.96 20.50
CA ALA A 442 -14.02 22.89 19.38
C ALA A 442 -15.27 22.71 18.50
N PHE A 443 -15.77 21.47 18.37
CA PHE A 443 -16.96 21.13 17.59
C PHE A 443 -18.27 21.20 18.37
N SER A 444 -18.23 21.41 19.69
CA SER A 444 -19.43 21.51 20.53
C SER A 444 -19.67 22.90 21.10
N LEU A 445 -18.61 23.70 21.29
CA LEU A 445 -18.67 25.04 21.87
C LEU A 445 -19.64 25.95 21.10
N ARG A 446 -20.61 26.54 21.80
CA ARG A 446 -21.54 27.54 21.25
C ARG A 446 -21.00 28.95 21.48
N ASP A 447 -21.00 29.74 20.40
CA ASP A 447 -20.55 31.14 20.37
C ASP A 447 -21.30 31.90 19.24
N THR A 448 -20.98 33.17 19.03
CA THR A 448 -21.56 34.06 18.00
C THR A 448 -20.69 34.18 16.73
N ASN A 449 -19.47 33.63 16.76
CA ASN A 449 -18.56 33.67 15.62
C ASN A 449 -18.98 32.77 14.44
N LEU A 450 -18.33 32.97 13.28
CA LEU A 450 -18.59 32.22 12.05
C LEU A 450 -18.54 30.70 12.26
N ARG A 451 -17.54 30.19 13.00
CA ARG A 451 -17.41 28.77 13.32
C ARG A 451 -18.69 28.22 13.97
N SER A 452 -19.19 28.89 15.00
CA SER A 452 -20.40 28.44 15.71
C SER A 452 -21.64 28.48 14.82
N ARG A 453 -21.79 29.52 13.97
CA ARG A 453 -22.89 29.63 13.00
C ARG A 453 -22.88 28.49 11.98
N LEU A 454 -21.71 28.12 11.46
CA LEU A 454 -21.56 26.98 10.56
C LEU A 454 -21.94 25.67 11.25
N LEU A 455 -21.51 25.49 12.50
CA LEU A 455 -21.89 24.30 13.29
C LEU A 455 -23.40 24.22 13.53
N ASP A 456 -24.08 25.34 13.82
CA ASP A 456 -25.55 25.38 13.99
C ASP A 456 -26.32 25.08 12.70
N GLN A 457 -25.71 25.35 11.53
CA GLN A 457 -26.32 25.02 10.24
C GLN A 457 -26.19 23.53 9.89
N ILE A 458 -25.17 22.84 10.42
CA ILE A 458 -24.83 21.46 10.03
C ILE A 458 -25.29 20.45 11.09
N LEU A 459 -25.14 20.78 12.36
CA LEU A 459 -25.47 19.91 13.49
C LEU A 459 -26.82 20.27 14.06
N SER A 460 -27.63 19.24 14.35
CA SER A 460 -28.79 19.40 15.23
C SER A 460 -28.36 19.70 16.67
N ASP A 461 -29.27 20.30 17.45
CA ASP A 461 -29.04 20.55 18.87
C ASP A 461 -28.72 19.27 19.66
N ALA A 462 -29.30 18.15 19.26
CA ALA A 462 -29.05 16.84 19.86
C ALA A 462 -27.63 16.33 19.58
N GLU A 463 -27.17 16.42 18.33
CA GLU A 463 -25.80 16.06 17.94
C GLU A 463 -24.79 16.97 18.65
N ARG A 464 -25.00 18.29 18.62
CA ARG A 464 -24.08 19.27 19.24
C ARG A 464 -23.98 19.08 20.76
N SER A 465 -25.12 18.84 21.42
CA SER A 465 -25.15 18.50 22.86
C SER A 465 -24.49 17.15 23.13
N GLY A 466 -24.61 16.20 22.21
CA GLY A 466 -23.94 14.91 22.24
C GLY A 466 -22.42 15.01 22.28
N LEU A 467 -21.84 15.81 21.39
CA LEU A 467 -20.40 16.10 21.39
C LEU A 467 -19.94 16.75 22.70
N GLN A 468 -20.69 17.75 23.20
CA GLN A 468 -20.39 18.42 24.47
C GLN A 468 -20.39 17.42 25.65
N ARG A 469 -21.35 16.49 25.70
CA ARG A 469 -21.41 15.47 26.75
C ARG A 469 -20.16 14.59 26.78
N GLN A 470 -19.67 14.17 25.62
CA GLN A 470 -18.44 13.37 25.55
C GLN A 470 -17.20 14.16 25.95
N TYR A 471 -17.11 15.43 25.53
CA TYR A 471 -16.04 16.32 26.02
C TYR A 471 -16.04 16.43 27.55
N LEU A 472 -17.20 16.72 28.17
CA LEU A 472 -17.32 16.86 29.62
C LEU A 472 -16.98 15.56 30.38
N LYS A 473 -17.22 14.39 29.77
CA LYS A 473 -16.82 13.09 30.31
C LYS A 473 -15.30 12.87 30.28
N LEU A 474 -14.62 13.34 29.24
CA LEU A 474 -13.19 13.12 29.02
C LEU A 474 -12.31 14.19 29.66
N LYS A 475 -12.80 15.43 29.78
CA LYS A 475 -12.04 16.58 30.29
C LYS A 475 -11.38 16.32 31.66
N PRO A 476 -12.07 15.77 32.69
CA PRO A 476 -11.44 15.54 33.99
C PRO A 476 -10.25 14.58 33.93
N LYS A 477 -10.29 13.58 33.03
CA LYS A 477 -9.19 12.63 32.82
C LYS A 477 -7.99 13.31 32.15
N LEU A 478 -8.24 14.18 31.19
CA LEU A 478 -7.19 14.98 30.55
C LEU A 478 -6.54 15.95 31.54
N ASP A 479 -7.33 16.65 32.37
CA ASP A 479 -6.84 17.56 33.40
C ASP A 479 -5.97 16.81 34.43
N ALA A 480 -6.42 15.61 34.85
CA ALA A 480 -5.67 14.76 35.77
C ALA A 480 -4.35 14.26 35.16
N LEU A 481 -4.33 13.90 33.88
CA LEU A 481 -3.09 13.54 33.18
C LEU A 481 -2.13 14.73 33.10
N THR A 482 -2.63 15.90 32.68
CA THR A 482 -1.82 17.12 32.49
C THR A 482 -1.18 17.59 33.80
N SER A 483 -1.87 17.45 34.94
CA SER A 483 -1.32 17.82 36.25
C SER A 483 -0.19 16.89 36.73
N LEU A 484 -0.14 15.64 36.25
CA LEU A 484 0.89 14.66 36.60
C LEU A 484 2.06 14.62 35.61
N GLU A 485 1.85 14.98 34.34
CA GLU A 485 2.93 14.93 33.33
C GLU A 485 4.10 15.88 33.64
N ASN A 486 3.88 16.89 34.48
CA ASN A 486 4.91 17.80 34.96
C ASN A 486 5.61 17.33 36.26
N ASP A 487 5.19 16.20 36.85
CA ASP A 487 5.76 15.64 38.08
C ASP A 487 6.66 14.42 37.77
N ALA A 488 7.98 14.65 37.84
CA ALA A 488 8.99 13.63 37.55
C ALA A 488 8.94 12.42 38.49
N THR A 489 8.28 12.52 39.65
CA THR A 489 8.17 11.44 40.66
C THR A 489 7.00 10.49 40.41
N ARG A 490 6.09 10.81 39.47
CA ARG A 490 4.83 10.07 39.24
C ARG A 490 4.67 9.50 37.82
N LYS A 491 5.78 9.17 37.16
CA LYS A 491 5.80 8.71 35.76
C LYS A 491 4.93 7.46 35.50
N ASP A 492 4.95 6.48 36.41
CA ASP A 492 4.16 5.25 36.24
C ASP A 492 2.67 5.52 36.33
N LEU A 493 2.25 6.39 37.27
CA LEU A 493 0.86 6.80 37.40
C LEU A 493 0.39 7.62 36.18
N ALA A 494 1.25 8.51 35.65
CA ALA A 494 0.97 9.26 34.43
C ALA A 494 0.80 8.33 33.21
N ALA A 495 1.65 7.31 33.08
CA ALA A 495 1.52 6.30 32.02
C ALA A 495 0.21 5.49 32.13
N GLN A 496 -0.19 5.11 33.34
CA GLN A 496 -1.46 4.42 33.59
C GLN A 496 -2.67 5.30 33.23
N LEU A 497 -2.70 6.56 33.70
CA LEU A 497 -3.78 7.49 33.36
C LEU A 497 -3.84 7.79 31.86
N ARG A 498 -2.69 7.90 31.20
CA ARG A 498 -2.64 8.06 29.75
C ARG A 498 -3.31 6.89 29.05
N LYS A 499 -2.96 5.65 29.40
CA LYS A 499 -3.60 4.45 28.83
C LYS A 499 -5.12 4.43 29.07
N MET A 500 -5.56 4.79 30.28
CA MET A 500 -6.99 4.87 30.60
C MET A 500 -7.73 5.94 29.80
N LEU A 501 -7.11 7.11 29.61
CA LEU A 501 -7.65 8.19 28.79
C LEU A 501 -7.73 7.76 27.32
N GLN A 502 -6.67 7.17 26.78
CA GLN A 502 -6.61 6.66 25.40
C GLN A 502 -7.74 5.66 25.12
N GLU A 503 -8.00 4.72 26.03
CA GLU A 503 -9.12 3.77 25.88
C GLU A 503 -10.47 4.49 26.00
N SER A 504 -10.60 5.45 26.91
CA SER A 504 -11.82 6.23 27.06
C SER A 504 -12.16 7.08 25.82
N ILE A 505 -11.14 7.60 25.14
CA ILE A 505 -11.28 8.34 23.88
C ILE A 505 -11.80 7.40 22.81
N ARG A 506 -11.15 6.24 22.61
CA ARG A 506 -11.55 5.23 21.63
C ARG A 506 -13.03 4.86 21.77
N GLU A 507 -13.47 4.60 22.99
CA GLU A 507 -14.87 4.25 23.26
C GLU A 507 -15.82 5.44 23.01
N ALA A 508 -15.43 6.65 23.39
CA ALA A 508 -16.23 7.85 23.14
C ALA A 508 -16.44 8.08 21.63
N LEU A 509 -15.39 7.92 20.82
CA LEU A 509 -15.43 8.13 19.37
C LEU A 509 -16.36 7.13 18.64
N LYS A 510 -16.48 5.91 19.16
CA LYS A 510 -17.35 4.85 18.61
C LYS A 510 -18.81 4.94 19.08
N THR A 511 -19.08 5.70 20.13
CA THR A 511 -20.43 5.84 20.69
C THR A 511 -21.31 6.67 19.74
N PRO A 512 -22.61 6.34 19.57
CA PRO A 512 -23.57 7.22 18.89
C PRO A 512 -23.58 8.62 19.50
N VAL A 513 -23.60 9.66 18.67
CA VAL A 513 -23.53 11.05 19.17
C VAL A 513 -24.80 11.44 19.94
N ALA A 514 -25.96 10.91 19.55
CA ALA A 514 -27.25 11.13 20.19
C ALA A 514 -28.11 9.85 20.10
N GLU A 515 -29.12 9.71 20.97
CA GLU A 515 -29.93 8.48 21.11
C GLU A 515 -30.60 8.02 19.81
N LYS A 516 -30.93 8.96 18.91
CA LYS A 516 -31.58 8.68 17.61
C LYS A 516 -30.64 8.88 16.42
N SER A 517 -29.33 9.06 16.65
CA SER A 517 -28.37 9.25 15.57
C SER A 517 -27.69 7.93 15.23
N ASP A 518 -27.67 7.60 13.94
CA ASP A 518 -26.90 6.48 13.40
C ASP A 518 -25.40 6.82 13.27
N LEU A 519 -25.02 8.08 13.51
CA LEU A 519 -23.64 8.53 13.45
C LEU A 519 -22.95 8.41 14.81
N THR A 520 -21.75 7.86 14.78
CA THR A 520 -20.83 7.93 15.90
C THR A 520 -20.33 9.36 16.11
N VAL A 521 -19.74 9.62 17.27
CA VAL A 521 -19.08 10.89 17.59
C VAL A 521 -18.01 11.24 16.55
N ARG A 522 -17.16 10.28 16.16
CA ARG A 522 -16.15 10.48 15.12
C ARG A 522 -16.79 10.81 13.77
N ALA A 523 -17.74 9.99 13.33
CA ALA A 523 -18.42 10.18 12.04
C ALA A 523 -19.17 11.53 11.98
N THR A 524 -19.68 12.02 13.11
CA THR A 524 -20.33 13.33 13.21
C THR A 524 -19.35 14.47 12.99
N ILE A 525 -18.13 14.38 13.54
CA ILE A 525 -17.07 15.37 13.31
C ILE A 525 -16.61 15.35 11.85
N GLU A 526 -16.41 14.16 11.28
CA GLU A 526 -16.05 13.98 9.87
C GLU A 526 -17.14 14.57 8.95
N LYS A 527 -18.42 14.33 9.24
CA LYS A 527 -19.57 14.94 8.54
C LYS A 527 -19.51 16.47 8.55
N VAL A 528 -19.17 17.08 9.67
CA VAL A 528 -19.06 18.56 9.76
C VAL A 528 -17.96 19.08 8.86
N ILE A 529 -16.76 18.49 8.94
CA ILE A 529 -15.63 18.92 8.11
C ILE A 529 -15.97 18.72 6.63
N ASP A 530 -16.59 17.60 6.28
CA ASP A 530 -17.00 17.32 4.91
C ASP A 530 -18.03 18.33 4.39
N ALA A 531 -19.04 18.65 5.19
CA ALA A 531 -20.08 19.63 4.84
C ALA A 531 -19.49 21.03 4.63
N ILE A 532 -18.57 21.49 5.50
CA ILE A 532 -17.87 22.78 5.30
C ILE A 532 -16.98 22.73 4.06
N GLY A 533 -16.25 21.62 3.85
CA GLY A 533 -15.43 21.40 2.66
C GLY A 533 -16.23 21.52 1.37
N ASN A 534 -17.47 21.05 1.35
CA ASN A 534 -18.37 21.09 0.19
C ASN A 534 -19.18 22.40 0.08
N PHE A 535 -19.01 23.36 1.00
CA PHE A 535 -19.69 24.65 0.91
C PHE A 535 -18.94 25.60 -0.03
N HIS A 536 -19.19 25.48 -1.34
CA HIS A 536 -18.44 26.20 -2.38
C HIS A 536 -18.47 27.74 -2.26
N GLN A 537 -19.44 28.31 -1.54
CA GLN A 537 -19.59 29.76 -1.33
C GLN A 537 -18.93 30.25 -0.03
N LEU A 538 -18.24 29.39 0.74
CA LEU A 538 -17.69 29.72 2.06
C LEU A 538 -16.82 30.99 2.03
N TYR A 539 -15.76 30.99 1.21
CA TYR A 539 -14.86 32.14 1.13
C TYR A 539 -15.56 33.37 0.55
N LEU A 540 -16.33 33.18 -0.52
CA LEU A 540 -16.95 34.28 -1.27
C LEU A 540 -17.99 35.03 -0.43
N SER A 541 -18.80 34.30 0.34
CA SER A 541 -19.85 34.87 1.19
C SER A 541 -19.33 35.44 2.52
N SER A 542 -18.17 34.97 2.99
CA SER A 542 -17.64 35.29 4.33
C SER A 542 -16.22 35.86 4.31
N LYS A 543 -15.77 36.42 3.18
CA LYS A 543 -14.39 36.86 2.93
C LYS A 543 -13.82 37.70 4.06
N ARG A 544 -14.52 38.77 4.45
CA ARG A 544 -14.05 39.72 5.48
C ARG A 544 -13.84 39.04 6.83
N GLU A 545 -14.75 38.17 7.24
CA GLU A 545 -14.65 37.45 8.51
C GLU A 545 -13.51 36.42 8.45
N LEU A 546 -13.38 35.68 7.35
CA LEU A 546 -12.34 34.67 7.17
C LEU A 546 -10.94 35.29 7.08
N ASP A 547 -10.77 36.41 6.39
CA ASP A 547 -9.48 37.13 6.35
C ASP A 547 -9.08 37.64 7.74
N ALA A 548 -10.03 38.14 8.53
CA ALA A 548 -9.79 38.56 9.91
C ALA A 548 -9.41 37.38 10.81
N LEU A 549 -10.11 36.24 10.68
CA LEU A 549 -9.79 35.02 11.41
C LEU A 549 -8.43 34.44 10.99
N ALA A 550 -8.07 34.52 9.71
CA ALA A 550 -6.76 34.07 9.22
C ALA A 550 -5.64 34.91 9.82
N ALA A 551 -5.81 36.23 9.92
CA ALA A 551 -4.86 37.13 10.57
C ALA A 551 -4.72 36.87 12.08
N ALA A 552 -5.78 36.38 12.73
CA ALA A 552 -5.79 36.03 14.15
C ALA A 552 -5.47 34.54 14.43
N SER A 553 -5.16 33.76 13.39
CA SER A 553 -4.92 32.33 13.53
C SER A 553 -3.69 32.02 14.40
N PRO A 554 -3.72 30.98 15.24
CA PRO A 554 -2.52 30.51 15.95
C PRO A 554 -1.45 29.94 14.99
N LYS A 555 -1.79 29.69 13.72
CA LYS A 555 -0.85 29.23 12.69
C LYS A 555 -0.27 30.42 11.95
N SER A 556 1.03 30.66 12.12
CA SER A 556 1.73 31.78 11.51
C SER A 556 1.68 31.81 9.99
N THR A 557 1.44 30.67 9.34
CA THR A 557 1.32 30.56 7.87
C THR A 557 -0.10 30.76 7.35
N ALA A 558 -1.14 30.87 8.19
CA ALA A 558 -2.54 30.83 7.75
C ALA A 558 -2.88 31.84 6.66
N VAL A 559 -2.42 33.09 6.78
CA VAL A 559 -2.64 34.13 5.75
C VAL A 559 -1.92 33.77 4.44
N ALA A 560 -0.69 33.26 4.52
CA ALA A 560 0.08 32.87 3.36
C ALA A 560 -0.52 31.64 2.66
N ASP A 561 -0.95 30.64 3.42
CA ASP A 561 -1.57 29.41 2.93
C ASP A 561 -2.90 29.72 2.20
N VAL A 562 -3.77 30.54 2.79
CA VAL A 562 -5.04 30.95 2.15
C VAL A 562 -4.78 31.74 0.87
N ARG A 563 -3.83 32.68 0.87
CA ARG A 563 -3.47 33.45 -0.33
C ARG A 563 -2.86 32.58 -1.42
N ALA A 564 -2.02 31.61 -1.06
CA ALA A 564 -1.44 30.67 -2.01
C ALA A 564 -2.51 29.83 -2.71
N GLU A 565 -3.51 29.35 -1.96
CA GLU A 565 -4.62 28.57 -2.52
C GLU A 565 -5.56 29.42 -3.38
N LEU A 566 -5.88 30.66 -2.97
CA LEU A 566 -6.62 31.60 -3.81
C LEU A 566 -5.89 31.89 -5.12
N HIS A 567 -4.59 32.17 -5.03
CA HIS A 567 -3.75 32.40 -6.21
C HIS A 567 -3.75 31.16 -7.11
N HIS A 568 -3.60 29.96 -6.54
CA HIS A 568 -3.69 28.70 -7.29
C HIS A 568 -5.01 28.62 -8.06
N LEU A 569 -6.16 28.79 -7.40
CA LEU A 569 -7.47 28.75 -8.06
C LEU A 569 -7.65 29.80 -9.16
N ILE A 570 -7.07 30.99 -9.00
CA ILE A 570 -7.06 32.03 -10.04
C ILE A 570 -6.22 31.59 -11.23
N THR A 571 -5.00 31.08 -11.00
CA THR A 571 -4.11 30.61 -12.09
C THR A 571 -4.68 29.41 -12.85
N GLN A 572 -5.51 28.60 -12.20
CA GLN A 572 -6.23 27.47 -12.79
C GLN A 572 -7.55 27.91 -13.44
N GLY A 573 -7.91 29.19 -13.41
CA GLY A 573 -9.14 29.70 -14.02
C GLY A 573 -10.43 29.18 -13.36
N VAL A 574 -10.41 28.95 -12.04
CA VAL A 574 -11.59 28.62 -11.23
C VAL A 574 -12.15 29.88 -10.57
N LEU A 575 -11.27 30.76 -10.10
CA LEU A 575 -11.60 32.05 -9.52
C LEU A 575 -11.10 33.20 -10.40
N LEU A 576 -11.72 34.36 -10.26
CA LEU A 576 -11.24 35.63 -10.78
C LEU A 576 -11.24 36.68 -9.68
N GLU A 577 -10.22 37.52 -9.65
CA GLU A 577 -10.15 38.68 -8.78
C GLU A 577 -10.44 39.94 -9.61
N GLN A 578 -11.47 40.66 -9.21
CA GLN A 578 -11.84 41.93 -9.82
C GLN A 578 -10.89 43.05 -9.37
N ALA A 579 -10.83 44.15 -10.12
CA ALA A 579 -10.06 45.33 -9.73
C ALA A 579 -10.45 45.92 -8.35
N SER A 580 -11.67 45.64 -7.88
CA SER A 580 -12.16 46.01 -6.55
C SER A 580 -11.59 45.18 -5.40
N GLY A 581 -10.87 44.09 -5.69
CA GLY A 581 -10.45 43.07 -4.72
C GLY A 581 -11.56 42.07 -4.37
N GLN A 582 -12.71 42.13 -5.05
CA GLN A 582 -13.73 41.10 -4.99
C GLN A 582 -13.25 39.85 -5.72
N VAL A 583 -13.49 38.68 -5.12
CA VAL A 583 -13.18 37.38 -5.72
C VAL A 583 -14.50 36.70 -6.06
N ASP A 584 -14.63 36.20 -7.28
CA ASP A 584 -15.80 35.47 -7.76
C ASP A 584 -15.37 34.18 -8.48
N THR A 585 -16.29 33.25 -8.70
CA THR A 585 -16.06 32.09 -9.56
C THR A 585 -16.12 32.48 -11.03
N VAL A 586 -15.29 31.86 -11.87
CA VAL A 586 -15.32 32.04 -13.34
C VAL A 586 -16.63 31.53 -13.92
N SER A 587 -17.07 30.37 -13.46
CA SER A 587 -18.39 29.81 -13.79
C SER A 587 -19.43 30.27 -12.77
N SER A 588 -20.69 30.45 -13.21
CA SER A 588 -21.78 30.75 -12.27
C SER A 588 -22.00 29.57 -11.30
N PRO A 589 -22.51 29.79 -10.07
CA PRO A 589 -22.61 28.73 -9.05
C PRO A 589 -23.41 27.48 -9.48
N ASP A 590 -24.42 27.66 -10.33
CA ASP A 590 -25.24 26.61 -10.95
C ASP A 590 -24.51 25.83 -12.05
N LYS A 591 -23.43 26.40 -12.62
CA LYS A 591 -22.65 25.84 -13.73
C LYS A 591 -21.26 25.36 -13.35
N LEU A 592 -20.89 25.41 -12.07
CA LEU A 592 -19.63 24.85 -11.59
C LEU A 592 -19.55 23.37 -11.96
N SER A 593 -18.52 23.02 -12.73
CA SER A 593 -18.12 21.66 -13.06
C SER A 593 -17.73 20.87 -11.80
N LEU A 594 -17.68 19.55 -11.90
CA LEU A 594 -17.20 18.70 -10.81
C LEU A 594 -15.75 19.02 -10.44
N GLY A 595 -14.91 19.35 -11.42
CA GLY A 595 -13.54 19.77 -11.20
C GLY A 595 -13.43 21.08 -10.42
N GLU A 596 -14.15 22.13 -10.83
CA GLU A 596 -14.16 23.40 -10.11
C GLU A 596 -14.64 23.25 -8.66
N ARG A 597 -15.70 22.43 -8.43
CA ARG A 597 -16.19 22.13 -7.08
C ARG A 597 -15.13 21.44 -6.22
N TYR A 598 -14.41 20.48 -6.80
CA TYR A 598 -13.33 19.79 -6.11
C TYR A 598 -12.16 20.72 -5.77
N MET A 599 -11.81 21.67 -6.64
CA MET A 599 -10.76 22.64 -6.34
C MET A 599 -11.19 23.63 -5.25
N LEU A 600 -12.43 24.13 -5.29
CA LEU A 600 -12.99 24.98 -4.23
C LEU A 600 -13.02 24.26 -2.88
N ARG A 601 -13.25 22.94 -2.88
CA ARG A 601 -13.11 22.12 -1.68
C ARG A 601 -11.70 22.17 -1.09
N GLY A 602 -10.65 22.19 -1.92
CA GLY A 602 -9.26 22.36 -1.48
C GLY A 602 -9.06 23.63 -0.67
N LEU A 603 -9.55 24.77 -1.17
CA LEU A 603 -9.59 26.04 -0.43
C LEU A 603 -10.35 25.93 0.88
N ASN A 604 -11.52 25.31 0.86
CA ASN A 604 -12.33 25.15 2.07
C ASN A 604 -11.63 24.28 3.13
N LEU A 605 -10.91 23.22 2.75
CA LEU A 605 -10.13 22.41 3.68
C LEU A 605 -8.91 23.18 4.24
N THR A 606 -8.30 24.05 3.44
CA THR A 606 -7.28 24.99 3.93
C THR A 606 -7.89 25.96 4.95
N LEU A 607 -9.04 26.56 4.67
CA LEU A 607 -9.75 27.44 5.62
C LEU A 607 -10.16 26.70 6.91
N VAL A 608 -10.68 25.47 6.80
CA VAL A 608 -11.06 24.65 7.95
C VAL A 608 -9.84 24.41 8.87
N SER A 609 -8.72 24.01 8.30
CA SER A 609 -7.54 23.61 9.07
C SER A 609 -6.62 24.77 9.47
N GLN A 610 -6.58 25.87 8.72
CA GLN A 610 -5.70 27.02 8.97
C GLN A 610 -6.40 28.18 9.67
N VAL A 611 -7.74 28.24 9.61
CA VAL A 611 -8.51 29.40 10.06
C VAL A 611 -9.59 29.01 11.07
N LEU A 612 -10.53 28.13 10.70
CA LEU A 612 -11.72 27.86 11.53
C LEU A 612 -11.42 26.97 12.75
N PHE A 613 -10.57 25.95 12.58
CA PHE A 613 -10.24 24.96 13.60
C PHE A 613 -8.72 24.78 13.74
N ALA A 614 -7.98 25.89 13.58
CA ALA A 614 -6.51 25.89 13.51
C ALA A 614 -5.81 25.43 14.79
N ASP A 615 -6.50 25.47 15.93
CA ASP A 615 -6.01 25.07 17.24
C ASP A 615 -6.12 23.54 17.49
N VAL A 616 -6.90 22.83 16.67
CA VAL A 616 -7.19 21.40 16.88
C VAL A 616 -6.96 20.51 15.65
N LEU A 617 -6.84 21.09 14.46
CA LEU A 617 -6.57 20.34 13.22
C LEU A 617 -5.13 20.53 12.74
N GLU A 618 -4.46 19.43 12.43
CA GLU A 618 -3.09 19.41 11.91
C GLU A 618 -3.07 18.81 10.50
N ARG A 619 -3.22 19.68 9.50
CA ARG A 619 -3.23 19.33 8.08
C ARG A 619 -2.08 20.01 7.34
N SER A 620 -1.38 19.27 6.50
CA SER A 620 -0.44 19.85 5.53
C SER A 620 -1.21 20.58 4.42
N THR A 621 -0.80 21.81 4.12
CA THR A 621 -1.33 22.61 2.99
C THR A 621 -0.63 22.31 1.67
N ALA A 622 0.37 21.43 1.66
CA ALA A 622 0.99 20.94 0.44
C ALA A 622 -0.03 20.15 -0.41
N PRO A 623 0.16 20.07 -1.74
CA PRO A 623 -0.59 19.16 -2.61
C PRO A 623 -0.52 17.70 -2.15
N ALA A 624 -1.45 16.87 -2.60
CA ALA A 624 -1.44 15.45 -2.31
C ALA A 624 -0.08 14.83 -2.64
N TYR A 625 0.50 14.11 -1.69
CA TYR A 625 1.84 13.57 -1.87
C TYR A 625 1.83 12.45 -2.90
N VAL A 626 2.76 12.53 -3.85
CA VAL A 626 3.07 11.47 -4.80
C VAL A 626 4.59 11.33 -4.85
N ASN A 627 5.08 10.09 -4.98
CA ASN A 627 6.52 9.88 -5.05
C ASN A 627 7.08 10.52 -6.35
N PRO A 628 8.05 11.44 -6.27
CA PRO A 628 8.57 12.17 -7.43
C PRO A 628 9.30 11.26 -8.44
N ARG A 629 9.59 10.00 -8.09
CA ARG A 629 10.10 8.99 -9.04
C ARG A 629 9.06 8.54 -10.06
N LEU A 630 7.77 8.65 -9.75
CA LEU A 630 6.67 8.18 -10.60
C LEU A 630 6.16 9.24 -11.58
N THR A 631 6.30 10.52 -11.23
CA THR A 631 5.68 11.63 -11.96
C THR A 631 6.37 12.95 -11.64
N THR A 632 6.47 13.84 -12.63
CA THR A 632 6.90 15.23 -12.41
C THR A 632 5.69 16.07 -11.95
N PRO A 633 5.80 16.94 -10.93
CA PRO A 633 4.71 17.80 -10.50
C PRO A 633 4.20 18.70 -11.64
N LYS A 634 2.87 18.83 -11.80
CA LYS A 634 2.23 19.61 -12.86
C LYS A 634 1.23 20.58 -12.24
N VAL A 635 1.41 21.87 -12.46
CA VAL A 635 0.55 22.92 -11.88
C VAL A 635 -0.46 23.40 -12.92
N TRP A 636 -1.23 22.46 -13.47
CA TRP A 636 -2.28 22.77 -14.43
C TRP A 636 -3.44 21.80 -14.32
N ARG A 637 -4.53 22.16 -14.99
CA ARG A 637 -5.67 21.29 -15.29
C ARG A 637 -6.02 21.36 -16.76
N ASP A 638 -6.55 20.26 -17.27
CA ASP A 638 -6.98 20.12 -18.66
C ASP A 638 -8.48 19.86 -18.73
N VAL A 639 -9.21 20.68 -19.50
CA VAL A 639 -10.65 20.54 -19.75
C VAL A 639 -10.86 20.04 -21.17
N TYR A 640 -11.40 18.84 -21.31
CA TYR A 640 -11.50 18.10 -22.56
C TYR A 640 -12.74 18.52 -23.36
N ARG A 641 -12.59 18.56 -24.69
CA ARG A 641 -13.62 19.01 -25.63
C ARG A 641 -13.90 17.91 -26.63
N TYR A 642 -15.17 17.63 -26.83
CA TYR A 642 -15.61 16.61 -27.77
C TYR A 642 -16.58 17.20 -28.77
N ASP A 643 -16.58 16.63 -29.96
CA ASP A 643 -17.59 16.90 -30.95
C ASP A 643 -18.96 16.42 -30.43
N PRO A 644 -20.01 17.26 -30.46
CA PRO A 644 -21.30 16.91 -29.88
C PRO A 644 -22.04 15.81 -30.66
N GLU A 645 -21.78 15.69 -31.98
CA GLU A 645 -22.46 14.76 -32.87
C GLU A 645 -21.76 13.39 -32.93
N SER A 646 -20.48 13.38 -33.32
CA SER A 646 -19.67 12.17 -33.44
C SER A 646 -19.17 11.63 -32.09
N GLY A 647 -19.05 12.50 -31.09
CA GLY A 647 -18.48 12.17 -29.79
C GLY A 647 -16.96 12.09 -29.76
N GLU A 648 -16.28 12.37 -30.88
CA GLU A 648 -14.81 12.32 -31.01
C GLU A 648 -14.12 13.40 -30.17
N LEU A 649 -12.95 13.08 -29.65
CA LEU A 649 -12.11 14.04 -28.92
C LEU A 649 -11.58 15.09 -29.91
N GLN A 650 -11.88 16.37 -29.65
CA GLN A 650 -11.35 17.50 -30.43
C GLN A 650 -10.03 18.04 -29.86
N GLY A 651 -9.76 17.76 -28.57
CA GLY A 651 -8.60 18.23 -27.82
C GLY A 651 -8.99 18.77 -26.45
N TRP A 652 -8.17 19.62 -25.85
CA TRP A 652 -8.43 20.17 -24.52
C TRP A 652 -7.99 21.63 -24.39
N ILE A 653 -8.46 22.26 -23.31
CA ILE A 653 -8.00 23.57 -22.85
C ILE A 653 -7.18 23.35 -21.60
N ARG A 654 -5.94 23.82 -21.60
CA ARG A 654 -5.06 23.81 -20.43
C ARG A 654 -5.09 25.16 -19.73
N TYR A 655 -5.29 25.13 -18.42
CA TYR A 655 -5.16 26.29 -17.53
C TYR A 655 -3.85 26.14 -16.74
N ALA A 656 -2.87 27.00 -17.01
CA ALA A 656 -1.54 26.95 -16.39
C ALA A 656 -0.94 28.35 -16.30
N ASP A 657 -0.34 28.72 -15.17
CA ASP A 657 0.37 30.01 -15.00
C ASP A 657 -0.43 31.24 -15.48
N SER A 658 -1.74 31.27 -15.18
CA SER A 658 -2.68 32.31 -15.63
C SER A 658 -2.82 32.44 -17.16
N ARG A 659 -2.44 31.39 -17.90
CA ARG A 659 -2.62 31.27 -19.35
C ARG A 659 -3.65 30.20 -19.65
N ILE A 660 -4.44 30.48 -20.68
CA ILE A 660 -5.40 29.54 -21.27
C ILE A 660 -4.82 29.13 -22.63
N SER A 661 -4.61 27.84 -22.83
CA SER A 661 -3.98 27.31 -24.06
C SER A 661 -4.80 26.18 -24.64
N ASN A 662 -5.00 26.23 -25.96
CA ASN A 662 -5.74 25.20 -26.69
C ASN A 662 -4.79 24.13 -27.21
N PHE A 663 -5.20 22.88 -27.09
CA PHE A 663 -4.53 21.71 -27.66
C PHE A 663 -5.51 20.95 -28.53
N ASP A 664 -4.99 20.31 -29.57
CA ASP A 664 -5.76 19.34 -30.37
C ASP A 664 -5.73 17.95 -29.73
N ALA A 665 -6.46 16.99 -30.32
CA ALA A 665 -6.54 15.61 -29.83
C ALA A 665 -5.20 14.84 -29.87
N GLU A 666 -4.20 15.36 -30.59
CA GLU A 666 -2.86 14.80 -30.69
C GLU A 666 -1.86 15.47 -29.74
N GLY A 667 -2.33 16.36 -28.86
CA GLY A 667 -1.51 17.04 -27.86
C GLY A 667 -0.60 18.12 -28.40
N ARG A 668 -0.92 18.66 -29.58
CA ARG A 668 -0.22 19.79 -30.18
C ARG A 668 -0.88 21.10 -29.77
N PHE A 669 -0.06 22.11 -29.51
CA PHE A 669 -0.54 23.43 -29.11
C PHE A 669 -1.14 24.20 -30.30
N MET A 670 -2.25 24.90 -30.07
CA MET A 670 -2.98 25.69 -31.06
C MET A 670 -2.97 27.19 -30.67
N PRO A 671 -1.95 27.97 -31.10
CA PRO A 671 -1.77 29.36 -30.67
C PRO A 671 -2.90 30.31 -31.09
N GLU A 672 -3.50 30.07 -32.26
CA GLU A 672 -4.60 30.87 -32.81
C GLU A 672 -5.98 30.33 -32.40
N GLY A 673 -6.00 29.40 -31.43
CA GLY A 673 -7.22 28.74 -30.96
C GLY A 673 -7.63 27.51 -31.80
N PRO A 674 -8.82 26.95 -31.56
CA PRO A 674 -9.23 25.63 -32.07
C PRO A 674 -9.28 25.46 -33.60
N LYS A 675 -9.21 26.55 -34.37
CA LYS A 675 -9.19 26.53 -35.84
C LYS A 675 -7.80 26.86 -36.42
N GLY A 676 -6.81 27.13 -35.56
CA GLY A 676 -5.46 27.50 -35.94
C GLY A 676 -4.56 26.32 -36.31
N LYS A 677 -3.36 26.62 -36.84
CA LYS A 677 -2.32 25.62 -37.11
C LYS A 677 -1.80 25.03 -35.79
N ALA A 678 -1.79 23.70 -35.69
CA ALA A 678 -1.25 22.99 -34.53
C ALA A 678 0.29 22.89 -34.59
N VAL A 679 0.95 23.04 -33.44
CA VAL A 679 2.41 23.03 -33.30
C VAL A 679 2.82 22.00 -32.24
N PRO A 680 3.84 21.16 -32.50
CA PRO A 680 4.36 20.22 -31.50
C PRO A 680 4.83 20.92 -30.23
N VAL A 681 4.86 20.18 -29.11
CA VAL A 681 5.12 20.73 -27.79
C VAL A 681 6.30 20.01 -27.14
N LEU A 682 7.16 20.77 -26.49
CA LEU A 682 8.21 20.26 -25.61
C LEU A 682 7.81 20.47 -24.16
N TYR A 683 7.83 19.39 -23.39
CA TYR A 683 7.70 19.41 -21.93
C TYR A 683 9.07 19.52 -21.28
N LEU A 684 9.21 20.42 -20.30
CA LEU A 684 10.47 20.71 -19.63
C LEU A 684 10.23 21.06 -18.16
N MET A 685 11.28 21.02 -17.35
CA MET A 685 11.23 21.41 -15.94
C MET A 685 11.50 22.90 -15.81
N ASN A 686 10.69 23.61 -15.02
CA ASN A 686 10.92 25.00 -14.65
C ASN A 686 11.90 25.12 -13.46
N ALA A 687 12.22 26.35 -13.05
CA ALA A 687 13.13 26.61 -11.93
C ALA A 687 12.63 26.07 -10.57
N ASN A 688 11.33 25.80 -10.44
CA ASN A 688 10.70 25.28 -9.23
C ASN A 688 10.58 23.74 -9.24
N GLY A 689 11.17 23.05 -10.22
CA GLY A 689 11.07 21.59 -10.33
C GLY A 689 9.72 21.09 -10.85
N GLN A 690 8.90 21.96 -11.42
CA GLN A 690 7.58 21.63 -11.95
C GLN A 690 7.62 21.49 -13.46
N LEU A 691 6.75 20.65 -14.01
CA LEU A 691 6.57 20.50 -15.43
C LEU A 691 5.95 21.78 -16.01
N THR A 692 6.55 22.29 -17.07
CA THR A 692 6.03 23.34 -17.94
C THR A 692 6.19 22.91 -19.40
N TRP A 693 5.71 23.72 -20.34
CA TRP A 693 5.73 23.38 -21.76
C TRP A 693 5.99 24.61 -22.63
N ARG A 694 6.49 24.38 -23.85
CA ARG A 694 6.64 25.40 -24.89
C ARG A 694 6.44 24.81 -26.29
N PRO A 695 6.03 25.62 -27.29
CA PRO A 695 6.00 25.19 -28.68
C PRO A 695 7.40 24.75 -29.14
N GLN A 696 7.48 23.63 -29.86
CA GLN A 696 8.70 23.17 -30.50
C GLN A 696 8.97 24.04 -31.74
N PRO A 697 10.16 24.64 -31.89
CA PRO A 697 10.50 25.36 -33.10
C PRO A 697 10.47 24.43 -34.31
N GLU A 698 9.95 24.88 -35.45
CA GLU A 698 10.08 24.11 -36.70
C GLU A 698 11.58 23.84 -36.97
N PRO A 699 11.96 22.59 -37.30
CA PRO A 699 13.34 22.30 -37.67
C PRO A 699 13.74 23.20 -38.84
N LYS A 700 14.86 23.91 -38.72
CA LYS A 700 15.38 24.74 -39.81
C LYS A 700 15.50 23.87 -41.07
N PRO A 701 15.02 24.31 -42.24
CA PRO A 701 15.17 23.56 -43.47
C PRO A 701 16.66 23.27 -43.70
N VAL A 702 16.99 21.98 -43.84
CA VAL A 702 18.34 21.56 -44.20
C VAL A 702 18.62 22.14 -45.58
N SER A 703 19.51 23.12 -45.64
CA SER A 703 19.98 23.63 -46.93
C SER A 703 20.65 22.47 -47.66
N PRO A 704 20.29 22.19 -48.93
CA PRO A 704 20.94 21.11 -49.67
C PRO A 704 22.45 21.37 -49.73
N PRO A 705 23.30 20.33 -49.67
CA PRO A 705 24.74 20.51 -49.78
C PRO A 705 25.03 21.27 -51.08
N SER A 706 25.82 22.34 -50.97
CA SER A 706 26.32 23.09 -52.12
C SER A 706 27.04 22.12 -53.05
N LYS A 707 26.56 22.02 -54.29
CA LYS A 707 27.16 21.22 -55.34
C LYS A 707 28.55 21.72 -55.72
#